data_AF-A0A945SI09-F1
#
_entry.id   AF-A0A945SI09-F1
#
_cell.length_a   1.000
_cell.length_b   1.000
_cell.length_c   1.000
_cell.angle_alpha   90.00
_cell.angle_beta   90.00
_cell.angle_gamma   90.00
#
_symmetry.space_group_name_H-M   'P 1'
#
loop_
_entity.id
_entity.type
_entity.pdbx_description
1 polymer ?
#
loop_
_entity_poly.entity_id
_entity_poly.type
_entity_poly.pdbx_seq_one_letter_code
_entity_poly.pdbx_strand_id
1 'polypeptide(L)'
;YFDVGVDCVETNTFGANWSNLSDYDIDDRIEELAKAGAEIARESAEKYEKKDGRMRWTLGSMGPGTKLPSLGHTTYDHLKKTFALQAKGLILGGADAFMVETSQDLLQTKAAINGCRVAMVETDTRLPLFVEVTVETTGTMLMGSEINAALTALEPLGIDMIGLNCATGPQEMSEHLRQLSQHAEIPVMVMPNAGLPVLTATGASYPLSPEDLATAHEQFVKEFGLSLVGGCCGTTPEHLGAVVKRLGGTAPKLRTPSPEHGVASLYQHVSLSQDNAYLAIGERTNANGSKAFREALLEGRIDDCVDIAKQQVRDGAHLLDVCVDYVGRDGVADVTELVSRLAQASTLPLVIDSTEPAVIKAGMELIGGRPVVNSVNFEDGDGETSRFGTIMPLVKEHGAAVIALTIDEEGQARTTKDKVRIASRLVDTLVEQWGLRVDDIIVDALTFPIATGQEETRRDAIETIAAIAEITAKYPGIHTTLGVSNVSFGLNPASRAVLNSVFLHEASEAGLDTAIIDAAKIMPLASIPEEQKKVALDLIWDKREYDDEGNLTYDPLARMLEIFDGVDSTKLKDQRQAELAALPVTERLERRIIDGEPKGLEADLDLARSEGSTALEIINNHLLAGMQVVGARFASGEMQLPFVLQSAEVMKSAVALLEPHMEKTTEAGKGTMVLATVRGDVHDIGKNLVDIIVTNNGYDVVNIGIKKTINEIIQAAEEHHADVIGMSGLLVKSTVVMKENLEELTNRGLASRWPIILGGAALTRAFVEEDLAGAFPGVVRYAKDAFEGLDLMEPLVAISRGANPDDVGLPPLKKRIYPKSQLQVTEPENMPARSDVALDNPIPTPPFWGTRIVKGFALSDYAAFLDERATFMGQWGLKPGRGENGATYEELVATEGKPRLRYWLDRLLSEKAMDPAVVYGYFPVISDGDSITILHHGNDPEGILGAPGILAPDGGSEGKIGSPRLSFDFPRQKRDRHLCLADFVKGS
;
A
#
# COMPACT_ATOMS: atom_id res chain seq x y z
N TYR A 1 -29.67 -2.12 29.74
CA TYR A 1 -29.05 -3.16 28.90
C TYR A 1 -28.94 -4.52 29.60
N PHE A 2 -28.40 -4.65 30.82
CA PHE A 2 -28.26 -5.96 31.50
C PHE A 2 -29.52 -6.87 31.54
N ASP A 3 -30.74 -6.32 31.65
CA ASP A 3 -32.00 -7.10 31.61
C ASP A 3 -32.20 -7.93 30.33
N VAL A 4 -31.61 -7.53 29.21
CA VAL A 4 -31.66 -8.29 27.94
C VAL A 4 -30.44 -9.19 27.72
N GLY A 5 -29.62 -9.40 28.75
CA GLY A 5 -28.55 -10.38 28.79
C GLY A 5 -27.19 -9.91 28.27
N VAL A 6 -27.05 -8.63 27.89
CA VAL A 6 -25.77 -7.95 27.58
C VAL A 6 -24.79 -8.09 28.76
N ASP A 7 -23.49 -8.27 28.47
CA ASP A 7 -22.47 -8.58 29.49
C ASP A 7 -21.68 -7.36 30.00
N CYS A 8 -21.48 -6.32 29.19
CA CYS A 8 -20.80 -5.08 29.57
C CYS A 8 -21.65 -3.85 29.25
N VAL A 9 -21.43 -2.73 29.94
CA VAL A 9 -22.04 -1.43 29.60
C VAL A 9 -21.02 -0.30 29.74
N GLU A 10 -21.10 0.72 28.89
CA GLU A 10 -20.40 1.98 29.13
C GLU A 10 -20.88 2.70 30.41
N THR A 11 -19.96 3.43 31.01
CA THR A 11 -20.22 4.48 32.00
C THR A 11 -20.80 5.72 31.32
N ASN A 12 -21.68 6.48 32.00
CA ASN A 12 -22.27 7.70 31.43
C ASN A 12 -21.28 8.88 31.51
N THR A 13 -20.17 8.79 30.78
CA THR A 13 -18.98 9.65 30.95
C THR A 13 -18.34 10.13 29.66
N PHE A 14 -18.92 9.85 28.49
CA PHE A 14 -18.46 10.29 27.16
C PHE A 14 -17.97 11.76 27.14
N GLY A 15 -18.83 12.67 27.61
CA GLY A 15 -18.56 14.11 27.69
C GLY A 15 -17.86 14.59 28.97
N ALA A 16 -17.36 13.69 29.83
CA ALA A 16 -16.64 14.03 31.06
C ALA A 16 -15.15 14.38 30.80
N ASN A 17 -14.88 15.10 29.72
CA ASN A 17 -13.55 15.57 29.31
C ASN A 17 -13.48 17.11 29.41
N TRP A 18 -12.26 17.65 29.41
CA TRP A 18 -12.01 19.11 29.50
C TRP A 18 -12.83 19.91 28.49
N SER A 19 -12.73 19.58 27.20
CA SER A 19 -13.32 20.41 26.15
C SER A 19 -14.85 20.47 26.17
N ASN A 20 -15.52 19.39 26.62
CA ASN A 20 -16.98 19.40 26.80
C ASN A 20 -17.40 20.08 28.11
N LEU A 21 -16.62 19.98 29.19
CA LEU A 21 -16.97 20.58 30.47
C LEU A 21 -16.61 22.08 30.56
N SER A 22 -15.62 22.55 29.81
CA SER A 22 -15.34 23.98 29.65
C SER A 22 -16.45 24.72 28.89
N ASP A 23 -17.17 24.05 27.98
CA ASP A 23 -18.36 24.63 27.32
C ASP A 23 -19.53 24.86 28.34
N TYR A 24 -19.36 24.43 29.61
CA TYR A 24 -20.27 24.65 30.75
C TYR A 24 -19.59 25.29 31.98
N ASP A 25 -18.36 25.83 31.85
CA ASP A 25 -17.56 26.41 32.95
C ASP A 25 -17.31 25.47 34.16
N ILE A 26 -17.16 24.15 33.93
CA ILE A 26 -16.98 23.13 35.00
C ILE A 26 -15.91 22.06 34.70
N ASP A 27 -14.86 22.38 33.94
CA ASP A 27 -13.76 21.44 33.66
C ASP A 27 -12.85 21.13 34.88
N ASP A 28 -13.03 21.83 36.01
CA ASP A 28 -12.46 21.42 37.30
C ASP A 28 -13.09 20.12 37.85
N ARG A 29 -14.25 19.70 37.33
CA ARG A 29 -15.04 18.55 37.82
C ARG A 29 -14.89 17.27 37.00
N ILE A 30 -13.90 17.20 36.10
CA ILE A 30 -13.60 16.01 35.27
C ILE A 30 -13.52 14.73 36.12
N GLU A 31 -12.64 14.69 37.13
CA GLU A 31 -12.40 13.49 37.96
C GLU A 31 -13.66 13.09 38.75
N GLU A 32 -14.42 14.08 39.26
CA GLU A 32 -15.66 13.87 40.02
C GLU A 32 -16.77 13.25 39.18
N LEU A 33 -17.03 13.81 37.99
CA LEU A 33 -18.11 13.36 37.11
C LEU A 33 -17.79 12.02 36.44
N ALA A 34 -16.53 11.82 36.05
CA ALA A 34 -16.05 10.53 35.55
C ALA A 34 -16.20 9.43 36.60
N LYS A 35 -15.82 9.71 37.85
CA LYS A 35 -16.00 8.79 38.98
C LYS A 35 -17.48 8.47 39.22
N ALA A 36 -18.35 9.46 39.36
CA ALA A 36 -19.77 9.24 39.65
C ALA A 36 -20.47 8.43 38.54
N GLY A 37 -20.09 8.65 37.27
CA GLY A 37 -20.59 7.87 36.15
C GLY A 37 -20.15 6.39 36.17
N ALA A 38 -18.96 6.10 36.69
CA ALA A 38 -18.46 4.74 36.89
C ALA A 38 -19.10 4.05 38.11
N GLU A 39 -19.27 4.74 39.24
CA GLU A 39 -19.93 4.18 40.43
C GLU A 39 -21.38 3.72 40.11
N ILE A 40 -22.14 4.54 39.36
CA ILE A 40 -23.50 4.20 38.92
C ILE A 40 -23.52 2.95 38.01
N ALA A 41 -22.54 2.82 37.12
CA ALA A 41 -22.41 1.64 36.25
C ALA A 41 -22.06 0.39 37.06
N ARG A 42 -21.15 0.50 38.05
CA ARG A 42 -20.72 -0.62 38.91
C ARG A 42 -21.84 -1.09 39.83
N GLU A 43 -22.57 -0.19 40.48
CA GLU A 43 -23.77 -0.54 41.26
C GLU A 43 -24.81 -1.28 40.41
N SER A 44 -24.99 -0.84 39.16
CA SER A 44 -25.87 -1.50 38.19
C SER A 44 -25.35 -2.90 37.82
N ALA A 45 -24.07 -3.05 37.50
CA ALA A 45 -23.45 -4.34 37.18
C ALA A 45 -23.61 -5.33 38.34
N GLU A 46 -23.11 -5.00 39.54
CA GLU A 46 -23.19 -5.84 40.73
C GLU A 46 -24.62 -6.27 41.07
N LYS A 47 -25.60 -5.38 40.89
CA LYS A 47 -27.02 -5.66 41.14
C LYS A 47 -27.57 -6.73 40.21
N TYR A 48 -27.04 -6.85 38.99
CA TYR A 48 -27.43 -7.88 38.04
C TYR A 48 -26.63 -9.17 38.24
N GLU A 49 -25.33 -9.10 38.55
CA GLU A 49 -24.54 -10.27 38.98
C GLU A 49 -25.22 -10.99 40.17
N LYS A 50 -25.65 -10.22 41.17
CA LYS A 50 -26.37 -10.73 42.35
C LYS A 50 -27.80 -11.24 42.05
N LYS A 51 -28.32 -11.00 40.84
CA LYS A 51 -29.67 -11.40 40.38
C LYS A 51 -29.64 -12.66 39.51
N ASP A 52 -28.65 -12.81 38.63
CA ASP A 52 -28.58 -13.91 37.65
C ASP A 52 -27.30 -14.77 37.71
N GLY A 53 -26.28 -14.35 38.47
CA GLY A 53 -25.02 -15.08 38.64
C GLY A 53 -24.05 -15.00 37.46
N ARG A 54 -24.35 -14.21 36.42
CA ARG A 54 -23.40 -13.92 35.33
C ARG A 54 -22.52 -12.74 35.72
N MET A 55 -21.21 -12.85 35.48
CA MET A 55 -20.26 -11.74 35.62
C MET A 55 -20.65 -10.59 34.68
N ARG A 56 -20.52 -9.34 35.14
CA ARG A 56 -20.87 -8.12 34.36
C ARG A 56 -19.76 -7.08 34.44
N TRP A 57 -19.49 -6.39 33.33
CA TRP A 57 -18.38 -5.44 33.22
C TRP A 57 -18.82 -3.99 32.98
N THR A 58 -17.99 -3.05 33.42
CA THR A 58 -18.16 -1.59 33.23
C THR A 58 -17.05 -1.01 32.37
N LEU A 59 -17.39 -0.43 31.22
CA LEU A 59 -16.44 0.15 30.28
C LEU A 59 -16.38 1.67 30.48
N GLY A 60 -15.21 2.19 30.83
CA GLY A 60 -14.99 3.60 31.11
C GLY A 60 -15.00 4.45 29.85
N SER A 61 -16.18 4.95 29.46
CA SER A 61 -16.41 5.77 28.24
C SER A 61 -15.65 7.10 28.30
N MET A 62 -14.85 7.34 27.27
CA MET A 62 -14.05 8.54 27.06
C MET A 62 -14.22 9.00 25.61
N GLY A 63 -15.15 9.93 25.39
CA GLY A 63 -15.40 10.52 24.07
C GLY A 63 -14.33 11.54 23.66
N PRO A 64 -14.30 11.94 22.37
CA PRO A 64 -13.19 12.71 21.78
C PRO A 64 -13.06 14.13 22.32
N GLY A 65 -14.18 14.76 22.69
CA GLY A 65 -14.24 16.19 22.98
C GLY A 65 -14.63 17.05 21.78
N THR A 66 -14.46 18.38 21.92
CA THR A 66 -14.82 19.39 20.90
C THR A 66 -13.61 20.09 20.27
N LYS A 67 -12.38 19.79 20.70
CA LYS A 67 -11.14 20.41 20.18
C LYS A 67 -10.26 19.34 19.49
N LEU A 68 -9.74 19.69 18.31
CA LEU A 68 -8.93 18.82 17.45
C LEU A 68 -7.48 19.34 17.48
N PRO A 69 -6.54 18.67 18.19
CA PRO A 69 -5.15 19.12 18.30
C PRO A 69 -4.41 19.12 16.96
N SER A 70 -4.74 18.23 16.01
CA SER A 70 -4.15 18.25 14.66
C SER A 70 -4.53 19.51 13.85
N LEU A 71 -5.58 20.25 14.27
CA LEU A 71 -5.94 21.58 13.77
C LEU A 71 -5.44 22.74 14.66
N GLY A 72 -4.62 22.46 15.66
CA GLY A 72 -4.10 23.47 16.59
C GLY A 72 -5.14 24.04 17.57
N HIS A 73 -6.32 23.42 17.72
CA HIS A 73 -7.36 23.91 18.63
C HIS A 73 -6.97 23.82 20.12
N THR A 74 -5.96 23.01 20.45
CA THR A 74 -5.36 22.80 21.78
C THR A 74 -4.04 22.02 21.61
N THR A 75 -3.21 21.90 22.65
CA THR A 75 -1.98 21.09 22.62
C THR A 75 -2.23 19.63 23.04
N TYR A 76 -1.39 18.73 22.53
CA TYR A 76 -1.34 17.32 22.93
C TYR A 76 -1.16 17.13 24.44
N ASP A 77 -0.20 17.84 25.05
CA ASP A 77 0.11 17.75 26.48
C ASP A 77 -1.07 18.18 27.39
N HIS A 78 -1.84 19.20 26.97
CA HIS A 78 -3.04 19.62 27.71
C HIS A 78 -4.16 18.57 27.64
N LEU A 79 -4.37 17.95 26.47
CA LEU A 79 -5.30 16.83 26.34
C LEU A 79 -4.84 15.61 27.15
N LYS A 80 -3.55 15.24 27.08
CA LYS A 80 -2.97 14.12 27.85
C LYS A 80 -3.23 14.28 29.36
N LYS A 81 -2.98 15.48 29.89
CA LYS A 81 -3.22 15.82 31.30
C LYS A 81 -4.70 15.81 31.68
N THR A 82 -5.59 16.30 30.82
CA THR A 82 -7.02 16.37 31.14
C THR A 82 -7.74 15.04 30.97
N PHE A 83 -7.36 14.22 29.99
CA PHE A 83 -7.81 12.82 29.89
C PHE A 83 -7.30 11.96 31.05
N ALA A 84 -6.12 12.24 31.61
CA ALA A 84 -5.65 11.55 32.82
C ALA A 84 -6.58 11.76 34.03
N LEU A 85 -7.15 12.95 34.20
CA LEU A 85 -8.15 13.22 35.26
C LEU A 85 -9.43 12.38 35.04
N GLN A 86 -9.90 12.26 33.80
CA GLN A 86 -11.07 11.46 33.45
C GLN A 86 -10.81 9.97 33.71
N ALA A 87 -9.67 9.46 33.22
CA ALA A 87 -9.24 8.08 33.40
C ALA A 87 -9.06 7.70 34.88
N LYS A 88 -8.48 8.60 35.68
CA LYS A 88 -8.34 8.44 37.13
C LYS A 88 -9.71 8.39 37.83
N GLY A 89 -10.64 9.26 37.45
CA GLY A 89 -12.02 9.21 37.95
C GLY A 89 -12.69 7.87 37.67
N LEU A 90 -12.56 7.36 36.43
CA LEU A 90 -13.08 6.05 36.02
C LEU A 90 -12.48 4.88 36.83
N ILE A 91 -11.16 4.89 37.10
CA ILE A 91 -10.52 3.91 38.01
C ILE A 91 -11.12 4.02 39.42
N LEU A 92 -11.21 5.24 39.98
CA LEU A 92 -11.68 5.48 41.35
C LEU A 92 -13.18 5.25 41.56
N GLY A 93 -13.97 5.15 40.48
CA GLY A 93 -15.36 4.70 40.47
C GLY A 93 -15.54 3.22 40.08
N GLY A 94 -14.45 2.51 39.79
CA GLY A 94 -14.45 1.07 39.54
C GLY A 94 -14.91 0.67 38.13
N ALA A 95 -14.39 1.29 37.08
CA ALA A 95 -14.41 0.75 35.73
C ALA A 95 -13.55 -0.55 35.61
N ASP A 96 -13.94 -1.48 34.74
CA ASP A 96 -13.15 -2.70 34.42
C ASP A 96 -12.15 -2.50 33.27
N ALA A 97 -12.43 -1.56 32.36
CA ALA A 97 -11.61 -1.21 31.19
C ALA A 97 -11.80 0.27 30.83
N PHE A 98 -10.89 0.84 30.05
CA PHE A 98 -11.10 2.12 29.36
C PHE A 98 -11.67 1.90 27.96
N MET A 99 -12.53 2.82 27.53
CA MET A 99 -13.12 2.85 26.19
C MET A 99 -12.93 4.26 25.60
N VAL A 100 -11.85 4.45 24.83
CA VAL A 100 -11.55 5.70 24.12
C VAL A 100 -12.26 5.66 22.77
N GLU A 101 -13.41 6.30 22.68
CA GLU A 101 -14.41 6.02 21.64
C GLU A 101 -14.82 7.22 20.82
N THR A 102 -15.51 6.98 19.68
CA THR A 102 -15.86 7.99 18.67
C THR A 102 -14.65 8.84 18.28
N SER A 103 -13.44 8.25 18.26
CA SER A 103 -12.20 8.99 17.99
C SER A 103 -12.21 9.59 16.59
N GLN A 104 -11.93 10.89 16.47
CA GLN A 104 -12.00 11.66 15.22
C GLN A 104 -10.64 12.20 14.73
N ASP A 105 -9.67 12.35 15.64
CA ASP A 105 -8.31 12.85 15.38
C ASP A 105 -7.29 11.94 16.08
N LEU A 106 -6.36 11.35 15.32
CA LEU A 106 -5.39 10.41 15.87
C LEU A 106 -4.48 11.05 16.95
N LEU A 107 -4.18 12.35 16.87
CA LEU A 107 -3.36 13.05 17.87
C LEU A 107 -4.12 13.23 19.19
N GLN A 108 -5.44 13.42 19.13
CA GLN A 108 -6.34 13.43 20.29
C GLN A 108 -6.43 12.04 20.92
N THR A 109 -6.58 10.99 20.11
CA THR A 109 -6.60 9.60 20.58
C THR A 109 -5.29 9.20 21.25
N LYS A 110 -4.14 9.56 20.66
CA LYS A 110 -2.80 9.38 21.26
C LYS A 110 -2.64 10.12 22.60
N ALA A 111 -3.29 11.27 22.77
CA ALA A 111 -3.30 12.00 24.03
C ALA A 111 -4.18 11.31 25.09
N ALA A 112 -5.36 10.83 24.71
CA ALA A 112 -6.26 10.07 25.59
C ALA A 112 -5.61 8.76 26.08
N ILE A 113 -5.02 7.97 25.16
CA ILE A 113 -4.32 6.71 25.46
C ILE A 113 -3.22 6.91 26.51
N ASN A 114 -2.38 7.93 26.34
CA ASN A 114 -1.30 8.20 27.29
C ASN A 114 -1.81 8.90 28.57
N GLY A 115 -2.92 9.63 28.52
CA GLY A 115 -3.66 10.09 29.71
C GLY A 115 -4.12 8.92 30.59
N CYS A 116 -4.69 7.88 29.99
CA CYS A 116 -5.04 6.64 30.69
C CYS A 116 -3.82 5.99 31.38
N ARG A 117 -2.64 6.02 30.75
CA ARG A 117 -1.40 5.48 31.33
C ARG A 117 -0.88 6.29 32.51
N VAL A 118 -0.97 7.62 32.44
CA VAL A 118 -0.65 8.49 33.58
C VAL A 118 -1.56 8.14 34.76
N ALA A 119 -2.87 7.99 34.53
CA ALA A 119 -3.82 7.57 35.58
C ALA A 119 -3.51 6.17 36.14
N MET A 120 -3.21 5.19 35.28
CA MET A 120 -2.79 3.83 35.70
C MET A 120 -1.54 3.85 36.59
N VAL A 121 -0.57 4.73 36.31
CA VAL A 121 0.65 4.88 37.13
C VAL A 121 0.35 5.61 38.44
N GLU A 122 -0.45 6.68 38.44
CA GLU A 122 -0.82 7.43 39.66
C GLU A 122 -1.63 6.57 40.64
N THR A 123 -2.44 5.64 40.14
CA THR A 123 -3.37 4.81 40.93
C THR A 123 -2.87 3.39 41.22
N ASP A 124 -1.65 3.04 40.79
CA ASP A 124 -1.08 1.67 40.82
C ASP A 124 -2.06 0.58 40.32
N THR A 125 -2.84 0.92 39.28
CA THR A 125 -3.90 0.08 38.72
C THR A 125 -3.64 -0.14 37.24
N ARG A 126 -4.00 -1.32 36.71
CA ARG A 126 -3.97 -1.62 35.27
C ARG A 126 -5.35 -2.10 34.84
N LEU A 127 -5.92 -1.41 33.86
CA LEU A 127 -7.15 -1.76 33.18
C LEU A 127 -6.83 -1.95 31.69
N PRO A 128 -7.54 -2.83 30.95
CA PRO A 128 -7.44 -2.88 29.49
C PRO A 128 -7.84 -1.55 28.87
N LEU A 129 -7.22 -1.20 27.74
CA LEU A 129 -7.44 0.04 27.01
C LEU A 129 -8.00 -0.28 25.61
N PHE A 130 -9.30 -0.09 25.45
CA PHE A 130 -10.01 -0.30 24.19
C PHE A 130 -10.17 1.04 23.44
N VAL A 131 -10.03 1.02 22.11
CA VAL A 131 -10.10 2.23 21.27
C VAL A 131 -11.04 2.04 20.09
N GLU A 132 -12.07 2.88 19.96
CA GLU A 132 -12.94 2.94 18.79
C GLU A 132 -12.72 4.23 18.00
N VAL A 133 -12.35 4.11 16.73
CA VAL A 133 -12.30 5.24 15.79
C VAL A 133 -13.62 5.35 15.03
N THR A 134 -14.07 6.57 14.75
CA THR A 134 -15.31 6.78 13.99
C THR A 134 -14.99 7.03 12.53
N VAL A 135 -15.69 6.33 11.63
CA VAL A 135 -15.54 6.44 10.18
C VAL A 135 -16.87 6.90 9.59
N GLU A 136 -16.83 8.03 8.90
CA GLU A 136 -18.02 8.63 8.27
C GLU A 136 -18.50 7.81 7.07
N THR A 137 -19.70 8.13 6.55
CA THR A 137 -20.13 7.70 5.20
C THR A 137 -19.25 8.24 4.09
N THR A 138 -18.32 9.16 4.40
CA THR A 138 -17.25 9.48 3.46
C THR A 138 -16.28 8.31 3.34
N GLY A 139 -15.98 7.55 4.40
CA GLY A 139 -15.10 6.36 4.42
C GLY A 139 -13.68 6.62 4.92
N THR A 140 -13.51 7.60 5.81
CA THR A 140 -12.30 7.93 6.60
C THR A 140 -12.75 8.48 7.96
N MET A 141 -11.82 8.62 8.90
CA MET A 141 -12.03 9.49 10.07
C MET A 141 -12.23 10.96 9.63
N LEU A 142 -12.77 11.80 10.51
CA LEU A 142 -13.03 13.23 10.25
C LEU A 142 -11.79 13.99 9.75
N MET A 143 -10.60 13.67 10.29
CA MET A 143 -9.33 14.27 9.86
C MET A 143 -8.78 13.72 8.53
N GLY A 144 -9.51 12.84 7.84
CA GLY A 144 -9.08 12.22 6.58
C GLY A 144 -8.23 10.95 6.75
N SER A 145 -8.06 10.46 7.98
CA SER A 145 -7.29 9.25 8.29
C SER A 145 -8.00 7.98 7.81
N GLU A 146 -7.32 7.15 7.03
CA GLU A 146 -7.80 5.82 6.66
C GLU A 146 -7.64 4.81 7.82
N ILE A 147 -8.27 3.64 7.70
CA ILE A 147 -8.28 2.66 8.79
C ILE A 147 -6.89 2.03 9.06
N ASN A 148 -6.06 1.86 8.04
CA ASN A 148 -4.70 1.32 8.20
C ASN A 148 -3.76 2.37 8.81
N ALA A 149 -3.92 3.66 8.47
CA ALA A 149 -3.21 4.75 9.15
C ALA A 149 -3.59 4.81 10.64
N ALA A 150 -4.89 4.65 10.96
CA ALA A 150 -5.37 4.59 12.34
C ALA A 150 -4.78 3.40 13.11
N LEU A 151 -4.81 2.19 12.54
CA LEU A 151 -4.19 1.01 13.14
C LEU A 151 -2.69 1.24 13.38
N THR A 152 -1.97 1.72 12.36
CA THR A 152 -0.52 1.99 12.41
C THR A 152 -0.14 3.06 13.45
N ALA A 153 -1.00 4.06 13.67
CA ALA A 153 -0.76 5.11 14.66
C ALA A 153 -1.11 4.71 16.10
N LEU A 154 -1.96 3.68 16.30
CA LEU A 154 -2.58 3.38 17.59
C LEU A 154 -2.16 2.03 18.18
N GLU A 155 -2.02 0.97 17.37
CA GLU A 155 -1.59 -0.35 17.86
C GLU A 155 -0.17 -0.35 18.45
N PRO A 156 0.86 0.29 17.83
CA PRO A 156 2.22 0.34 18.39
C PRO A 156 2.36 1.11 19.70
N LEU A 157 1.32 1.82 20.14
CA LEU A 157 1.29 2.40 21.48
C LEU A 157 1.19 1.28 22.53
N GLY A 158 0.53 0.16 22.24
CA GLY A 158 0.10 -0.86 23.20
C GLY A 158 -1.32 -0.59 23.73
N ILE A 159 -2.33 -0.86 22.90
CA ILE A 159 -3.76 -0.88 23.26
C ILE A 159 -4.27 -2.32 23.19
N ASP A 160 -5.31 -2.66 23.96
CA ASP A 160 -5.76 -4.05 24.13
C ASP A 160 -6.84 -4.49 23.12
N MET A 161 -7.52 -3.53 22.48
CA MET A 161 -8.58 -3.79 21.49
C MET A 161 -8.79 -2.56 20.60
N ILE A 162 -9.03 -2.76 19.30
CA ILE A 162 -9.35 -1.68 18.35
C ILE A 162 -10.70 -1.95 17.66
N GLY A 163 -11.45 -0.91 17.33
CA GLY A 163 -12.76 -1.06 16.70
C GLY A 163 -13.33 0.21 16.09
N LEU A 164 -14.63 0.13 15.77
CA LEU A 164 -15.38 1.20 15.11
C LEU A 164 -16.70 1.46 15.80
N ASN A 165 -17.02 2.74 16.05
CA ASN A 165 -18.34 3.13 16.50
C ASN A 165 -18.81 4.48 15.95
N CYS A 166 -20.10 4.76 16.17
CA CYS A 166 -20.79 5.97 15.75
C CYS A 166 -20.70 6.26 14.23
N ALA A 167 -21.18 7.44 13.79
CA ALA A 167 -21.30 7.91 12.41
C ALA A 167 -22.13 7.03 11.44
N THR A 168 -21.70 5.80 11.20
CA THR A 168 -22.23 4.84 10.21
C THR A 168 -23.01 3.68 10.84
N GLY A 169 -23.69 2.89 10.02
CA GLY A 169 -24.32 1.64 10.41
C GLY A 169 -23.39 0.44 10.24
N PRO A 170 -23.90 -0.79 10.42
CA PRO A 170 -23.13 -2.01 10.16
C PRO A 170 -22.81 -2.18 8.67
N GLN A 171 -23.50 -1.44 7.81
CA GLN A 171 -23.37 -1.55 6.36
C GLN A 171 -22.00 -1.02 5.92
N GLU A 172 -21.70 0.21 6.30
CA GLU A 172 -20.50 0.95 5.88
C GLU A 172 -19.26 0.51 6.67
N MET A 173 -19.40 0.26 7.98
CA MET A 173 -18.26 -0.13 8.85
C MET A 173 -17.53 -1.41 8.41
N SER A 174 -18.23 -2.32 7.73
CA SER A 174 -17.80 -3.71 7.55
C SER A 174 -16.45 -3.86 6.81
N GLU A 175 -16.01 -2.89 5.99
CA GLU A 175 -14.73 -2.94 5.24
C GLU A 175 -13.55 -2.55 6.12
N HIS A 176 -13.78 -1.51 6.91
CA HIS A 176 -12.84 -1.07 7.91
C HIS A 176 -12.69 -2.14 9.01
N LEU A 177 -13.77 -2.86 9.38
CA LEU A 177 -13.68 -4.08 10.21
C LEU A 177 -12.94 -5.23 9.52
N ARG A 178 -13.04 -5.34 8.19
CA ARG A 178 -12.31 -6.34 7.40
C ARG A 178 -10.80 -6.08 7.45
N GLN A 179 -10.31 -4.84 7.26
CA GLN A 179 -8.89 -4.50 7.49
C GLN A 179 -8.45 -4.75 8.92
N LEU A 180 -9.20 -4.28 9.93
CA LEU A 180 -8.84 -4.55 11.33
C LEU A 180 -8.77 -6.06 11.60
N SER A 181 -9.69 -6.85 11.04
CA SER A 181 -9.65 -8.31 11.12
C SER A 181 -8.43 -8.93 10.44
N GLN A 182 -7.86 -8.29 9.41
CA GLN A 182 -6.75 -8.80 8.61
C GLN A 182 -5.39 -8.39 9.17
N HIS A 183 -5.22 -7.13 9.59
CA HIS A 183 -3.91 -6.60 9.95
C HIS A 183 -3.69 -6.46 11.45
N ALA A 184 -4.73 -6.17 12.25
CA ALA A 184 -4.54 -5.96 13.69
C ALA A 184 -4.13 -7.26 14.38
N GLU A 185 -3.03 -7.23 15.14
CA GLU A 185 -2.59 -8.33 15.98
C GLU A 185 -3.53 -8.46 17.20
N ILE A 186 -4.02 -7.32 17.70
CA ILE A 186 -4.95 -7.21 18.83
C ILE A 186 -6.41 -7.53 18.48
N PRO A 187 -7.26 -7.95 19.43
CA PRO A 187 -8.69 -8.16 19.22
C PRO A 187 -9.44 -6.97 18.57
N VAL A 188 -10.51 -7.28 17.83
CA VAL A 188 -11.32 -6.30 17.09
C VAL A 188 -12.74 -6.22 17.66
N MET A 189 -13.32 -5.02 17.67
CA MET A 189 -14.69 -4.73 18.15
C MET A 189 -15.49 -3.80 17.23
N VAL A 190 -16.81 -3.70 17.46
CA VAL A 190 -17.69 -2.73 16.78
C VAL A 190 -18.92 -2.38 17.60
N MET A 191 -19.30 -1.11 17.58
CA MET A 191 -20.59 -0.60 18.07
C MET A 191 -21.27 0.30 17.01
N PRO A 192 -21.92 -0.29 15.99
CA PRO A 192 -22.52 0.47 14.89
C PRO A 192 -23.80 1.22 15.33
N ASN A 193 -24.18 2.27 14.60
CA ASN A 193 -25.50 2.87 14.75
C ASN A 193 -26.61 1.91 14.27
N ALA A 194 -27.86 2.19 14.65
CA ALA A 194 -29.04 1.53 14.08
C ALA A 194 -29.35 2.05 12.65
N GLY A 195 -28.36 1.97 11.75
CA GLY A 195 -28.37 2.57 10.42
C GLY A 195 -28.05 4.07 10.43
N LEU A 196 -28.12 4.71 9.26
CA LEU A 196 -27.88 6.15 9.14
C LEU A 196 -29.07 6.97 9.69
N PRO A 197 -28.81 8.13 10.35
CA PRO A 197 -29.86 8.94 10.95
C PRO A 197 -30.75 9.64 9.90
N VAL A 198 -32.05 9.36 9.94
CA VAL A 198 -33.07 10.02 9.12
C VAL A 198 -33.71 11.15 9.93
N LEU A 199 -33.63 12.39 9.44
CA LEU A 199 -34.30 13.53 10.09
C LEU A 199 -35.82 13.47 9.88
N THR A 200 -36.57 13.40 10.97
CA THR A 200 -38.04 13.40 11.00
C THR A 200 -38.58 14.65 11.70
N ALA A 201 -39.90 14.88 11.60
CA ALA A 201 -40.57 15.98 12.31
C ALA A 201 -40.47 15.91 13.86
N THR A 202 -40.00 14.79 14.41
CA THR A 202 -39.77 14.56 15.85
C THR A 202 -38.30 14.45 16.25
N GLY A 203 -37.37 14.69 15.31
CA GLY A 203 -35.92 14.55 15.53
C GLY A 203 -35.30 13.46 14.65
N ALA A 204 -34.05 13.09 14.92
CA ALA A 204 -33.39 11.99 14.22
C ALA A 204 -34.02 10.64 14.58
N SER A 205 -34.30 9.83 13.56
CA SER A 205 -34.79 8.46 13.67
C SER A 205 -33.81 7.50 13.01
N TYR A 206 -33.59 6.35 13.62
CA TYR A 206 -32.67 5.33 13.15
C TYR A 206 -33.49 4.14 12.59
N PRO A 207 -33.30 3.75 11.31
CA PRO A 207 -34.26 2.87 10.62
C PRO A 207 -33.96 1.37 10.66
N LEU A 208 -32.76 0.95 11.08
CA LEU A 208 -32.36 -0.47 11.13
C LEU A 208 -33.16 -1.20 12.21
N SER A 209 -33.56 -2.46 11.99
CA SER A 209 -34.31 -3.23 13.00
C SER A 209 -33.40 -4.07 13.91
N PRO A 210 -33.91 -4.53 15.08
CA PRO A 210 -33.20 -5.45 15.96
C PRO A 210 -32.66 -6.72 15.30
N GLU A 211 -33.41 -7.35 14.39
CA GLU A 211 -32.98 -8.60 13.73
C GLU A 211 -31.99 -8.34 12.58
N ASP A 212 -31.99 -7.14 11.97
CA ASP A 212 -30.99 -6.74 10.99
C ASP A 212 -29.64 -6.48 11.69
N LEU A 213 -29.66 -5.72 12.79
CA LEU A 213 -28.48 -5.49 13.64
C LEU A 213 -27.90 -6.81 14.18
N ALA A 214 -28.75 -7.75 14.58
CA ALA A 214 -28.33 -9.08 15.00
C ALA A 214 -27.72 -9.91 13.86
N THR A 215 -28.22 -9.76 12.64
CA THR A 215 -27.70 -10.46 11.44
C THR A 215 -26.36 -9.90 10.97
N ALA A 216 -26.15 -8.59 11.10
CA ALA A 216 -24.85 -7.95 10.85
C ALA A 216 -23.81 -8.36 11.91
N HIS A 217 -24.12 -8.34 13.20
CA HIS A 217 -23.17 -8.84 14.21
C HIS A 217 -22.88 -10.34 14.08
N GLU A 218 -23.85 -11.14 13.59
CA GLU A 218 -23.61 -12.54 13.22
C GLU A 218 -22.61 -12.70 12.06
N GLN A 219 -22.47 -11.70 11.17
CA GLN A 219 -21.35 -11.62 10.24
C GLN A 219 -20.03 -11.45 10.99
N PHE A 220 -19.91 -10.36 11.74
CA PHE A 220 -18.61 -9.88 12.21
C PHE A 220 -17.95 -10.87 13.18
N VAL A 221 -18.73 -11.57 14.00
CA VAL A 221 -18.22 -12.63 14.90
C VAL A 221 -17.81 -13.91 14.15
N LYS A 222 -18.53 -14.30 13.09
CA LYS A 222 -18.31 -15.58 12.38
C LYS A 222 -17.34 -15.50 11.20
N GLU A 223 -17.33 -14.39 10.48
CA GLU A 223 -16.49 -14.18 9.29
C GLU A 223 -15.21 -13.41 9.63
N PHE A 224 -15.30 -12.38 10.47
CA PHE A 224 -14.18 -11.48 10.81
C PHE A 224 -13.62 -11.71 12.23
N GLY A 225 -14.21 -12.59 13.03
CA GLY A 225 -13.70 -12.94 14.37
C GLY A 225 -13.75 -11.81 15.40
N LEU A 226 -14.66 -10.84 15.24
CA LEU A 226 -14.82 -9.76 16.23
C LEU A 226 -15.17 -10.32 17.60
N SER A 227 -14.49 -9.80 18.63
CA SER A 227 -14.47 -10.36 19.98
C SER A 227 -15.36 -9.59 20.97
N LEU A 228 -15.69 -8.33 20.67
CA LEU A 228 -16.68 -7.53 21.38
C LEU A 228 -17.61 -6.87 20.36
N VAL A 229 -18.92 -6.88 20.65
CA VAL A 229 -19.97 -6.34 19.78
C VAL A 229 -21.03 -5.62 20.61
N GLY A 230 -21.46 -4.45 20.15
CA GLY A 230 -22.39 -3.60 20.90
C GLY A 230 -23.33 -2.80 19.98
N GLY A 231 -23.46 -1.50 20.23
CA GLY A 231 -24.32 -0.64 19.44
C GLY A 231 -24.33 0.81 19.94
N CYS A 232 -24.16 1.75 19.02
CA CYS A 232 -24.10 3.18 19.30
C CYS A 232 -25.49 3.82 19.05
N CYS A 233 -25.55 4.96 18.34
CA CYS A 233 -26.73 5.80 18.23
C CYS A 233 -27.94 5.05 17.63
N GLY A 234 -29.10 5.26 18.24
CA GLY A 234 -30.37 4.63 17.87
C GLY A 234 -30.56 3.18 18.34
N THR A 235 -29.51 2.51 18.83
CA THR A 235 -29.65 1.14 19.35
C THR A 235 -30.33 1.11 20.72
N THR A 236 -31.11 0.07 20.98
CA THR A 236 -31.96 -0.03 22.19
C THR A 236 -31.78 -1.38 22.88
N PRO A 237 -32.32 -1.60 24.09
CA PRO A 237 -32.36 -2.92 24.70
C PRO A 237 -33.05 -3.99 23.83
N GLU A 238 -34.00 -3.62 22.97
CA GLU A 238 -34.62 -4.57 22.03
C GLU A 238 -33.62 -5.01 20.95
N HIS A 239 -32.81 -4.07 20.44
CA HIS A 239 -31.71 -4.35 19.51
C HIS A 239 -30.67 -5.28 20.12
N LEU A 240 -30.09 -4.91 21.27
CA LEU A 240 -29.06 -5.75 21.88
C LEU A 240 -29.62 -7.07 22.44
N GLY A 241 -30.92 -7.12 22.77
CA GLY A 241 -31.61 -8.39 23.08
C GLY A 241 -31.69 -9.34 21.88
N ALA A 242 -31.88 -8.82 20.66
CA ALA A 242 -31.80 -9.63 19.44
C ALA A 242 -30.37 -10.10 19.15
N VAL A 243 -29.36 -9.23 19.33
CA VAL A 243 -27.93 -9.59 19.21
C VAL A 243 -27.56 -10.70 20.20
N VAL A 244 -27.88 -10.53 21.49
CA VAL A 244 -27.63 -11.54 22.55
C VAL A 244 -28.38 -12.85 22.28
N LYS A 245 -29.62 -12.81 21.77
CA LYS A 245 -30.38 -13.99 21.35
C LYS A 245 -29.75 -14.72 20.16
N ARG A 246 -29.09 -14.00 19.24
CA ARG A 246 -28.45 -14.57 18.04
C ARG A 246 -27.05 -15.14 18.32
N LEU A 247 -26.29 -14.48 19.19
CA LEU A 247 -24.87 -14.76 19.43
C LEU A 247 -24.53 -15.37 20.80
N GLY A 248 -25.41 -15.31 21.80
CA GLY A 248 -25.10 -15.73 23.17
C GLY A 248 -24.54 -17.16 23.27
N GLY A 249 -23.31 -17.28 23.76
CA GLY A 249 -22.59 -18.57 23.85
C GLY A 249 -21.82 -18.98 22.58
N THR A 250 -21.80 -18.14 21.54
CA THR A 250 -20.97 -18.35 20.34
C THR A 250 -19.55 -17.84 20.61
N ALA A 251 -18.54 -18.65 20.33
CA ALA A 251 -17.15 -18.18 20.30
C ALA A 251 -16.85 -17.49 18.95
N PRO A 252 -16.06 -16.40 18.93
CA PRO A 252 -15.64 -15.77 17.68
C PRO A 252 -14.76 -16.71 16.84
N LYS A 253 -14.76 -16.51 15.52
CA LYS A 253 -13.79 -17.14 14.62
C LYS A 253 -12.37 -16.70 15.03
N LEU A 254 -11.46 -17.66 15.19
CA LEU A 254 -10.04 -17.36 15.41
C LEU A 254 -9.49 -16.61 14.18
N ARG A 255 -8.97 -15.41 14.39
CA ARG A 255 -8.27 -14.63 13.35
C ARG A 255 -6.83 -15.14 13.18
N THR A 256 -6.30 -14.98 11.99
CA THR A 256 -4.88 -15.20 11.66
C THR A 256 -4.39 -13.95 10.94
N PRO A 257 -4.04 -12.88 11.67
CA PRO A 257 -3.68 -11.62 11.05
C PRO A 257 -2.37 -11.73 10.26
N SER A 258 -2.25 -10.88 9.25
CA SER A 258 -1.06 -10.60 8.47
C SER A 258 -0.79 -9.10 8.60
N PRO A 259 -0.12 -8.66 9.68
CA PRO A 259 0.16 -7.24 9.90
C PRO A 259 1.07 -6.70 8.80
N GLU A 260 0.80 -5.47 8.36
CA GLU A 260 1.70 -4.72 7.48
C GLU A 260 2.48 -3.72 8.34
N HIS A 261 3.76 -3.99 8.59
CA HIS A 261 4.58 -3.18 9.48
C HIS A 261 5.07 -1.91 8.77
N GLY A 262 4.69 -0.75 9.32
CA GLY A 262 4.86 0.53 8.66
C GLY A 262 4.77 1.74 9.56
N VAL A 263 4.74 2.90 8.92
CA VAL A 263 4.60 4.24 9.49
C VAL A 263 3.37 4.93 8.89
N ALA A 264 2.95 6.07 9.43
CA ALA A 264 1.72 6.74 8.97
C ALA A 264 1.81 8.27 9.08
N SER A 265 1.22 8.97 8.11
CA SER A 265 0.87 10.38 8.26
C SER A 265 -0.45 10.50 9.05
N LEU A 266 -1.03 11.70 9.08
CA LEU A 266 -2.42 11.85 9.55
C LEU A 266 -3.42 11.15 8.62
N TYR A 267 -3.04 10.83 7.37
CA TYR A 267 -3.94 10.41 6.30
C TYR A 267 -3.81 8.94 5.91
N GLN A 268 -2.58 8.47 5.66
CA GLN A 268 -2.30 7.17 5.03
C GLN A 268 -1.17 6.41 5.73
N HIS A 269 -1.24 5.08 5.64
CA HIS A 269 -0.16 4.15 5.98
C HIS A 269 0.93 4.14 4.88
N VAL A 270 2.17 3.86 5.27
CA VAL A 270 3.28 3.52 4.37
C VAL A 270 4.07 2.37 4.99
N SER A 271 4.08 1.22 4.31
CA SER A 271 4.83 0.03 4.72
C SER A 271 6.34 0.29 4.63
N LEU A 272 7.11 -0.19 5.62
CA LEU A 272 8.57 -0.05 5.61
C LEU A 272 9.24 -1.02 4.63
N SER A 273 8.57 -2.13 4.29
CA SER A 273 9.02 -3.09 3.27
C SER A 273 8.43 -2.78 1.90
N GLN A 274 9.20 -2.98 0.83
CA GLN A 274 8.85 -2.61 -0.55
C GLN A 274 9.23 -3.74 -1.52
N ASP A 275 8.29 -4.24 -2.34
CA ASP A 275 8.44 -5.51 -3.09
C ASP A 275 9.60 -5.55 -4.10
N ASN A 276 9.86 -4.44 -4.81
CA ASN A 276 10.79 -4.38 -5.96
C ASN A 276 11.58 -3.05 -6.01
N ALA A 277 11.70 -2.36 -4.88
CA ALA A 277 12.31 -1.04 -4.76
C ALA A 277 12.77 -0.82 -3.31
N TYR A 278 13.49 0.28 -3.06
CA TYR A 278 13.77 0.78 -1.72
C TYR A 278 12.77 1.89 -1.34
N LEU A 279 12.51 2.07 -0.04
CA LEU A 279 11.73 3.17 0.49
C LEU A 279 12.56 4.46 0.46
N ALA A 280 12.28 5.32 -0.52
CA ALA A 280 12.86 6.66 -0.60
C ALA A 280 12.36 7.62 0.51
N ILE A 281 13.28 8.18 1.29
CA ILE A 281 13.08 9.24 2.29
C ILE A 281 13.67 10.54 1.72
N GLY A 282 12.91 11.63 1.66
CA GLY A 282 13.32 12.87 0.97
C GLY A 282 14.30 13.76 1.76
N GLU A 283 15.56 13.86 1.31
CA GLU A 283 16.70 14.57 1.97
C GLU A 283 16.56 16.11 2.05
N ARG A 284 15.65 16.74 1.30
CA ARG A 284 15.72 18.18 0.99
C ARG A 284 15.05 19.09 2.02
N THR A 285 14.33 18.54 2.98
CA THR A 285 13.66 19.25 4.10
C THR A 285 14.59 19.37 5.32
N ASN A 286 15.89 19.53 5.05
CA ASN A 286 16.97 19.46 6.03
C ASN A 286 17.83 20.75 6.01
N ALA A 287 17.91 21.46 7.15
CA ALA A 287 18.60 22.76 7.26
C ALA A 287 20.12 22.67 7.03
N ASN A 288 20.73 21.51 7.20
CA ASN A 288 22.16 21.30 6.99
C ASN A 288 22.46 20.87 5.56
N GLY A 289 21.72 19.87 5.04
CA GLY A 289 21.90 19.33 3.68
C GLY A 289 21.39 20.24 2.55
N SER A 290 20.27 20.95 2.75
CA SER A 290 19.54 21.63 1.68
C SER A 290 19.69 23.16 1.75
N LYS A 291 20.52 23.73 0.85
CA LYS A 291 20.76 25.19 0.81
C LYS A 291 19.45 25.99 0.69
N ALA A 292 18.55 25.60 -0.22
CA ALA A 292 17.32 26.35 -0.49
C ALA A 292 16.35 26.32 0.71
N PHE A 293 16.24 25.16 1.37
CA PHE A 293 15.43 25.01 2.57
C PHE A 293 16.04 25.79 3.75
N ARG A 294 17.36 25.75 3.93
CA ARG A 294 18.06 26.58 4.93
C ARG A 294 17.82 28.07 4.71
N GLU A 295 17.92 28.57 3.48
CA GLU A 295 17.68 29.99 3.17
C GLU A 295 16.23 30.38 3.45
N ALA A 296 15.25 29.53 3.10
CA ALA A 296 13.84 29.76 3.42
C ALA A 296 13.58 29.74 4.95
N LEU A 297 14.07 28.74 5.68
CA LEU A 297 13.91 28.61 7.14
C LEU A 297 14.58 29.78 7.89
N LEU A 298 15.80 30.17 7.47
CA LEU A 298 16.53 31.31 8.06
C LEU A 298 15.75 32.62 7.92
N GLU A 299 15.11 32.83 6.78
CA GLU A 299 14.33 34.03 6.45
C GLU A 299 12.87 33.97 6.95
N GLY A 300 12.43 32.85 7.56
CA GLY A 300 11.06 32.66 8.04
C GLY A 300 10.03 32.38 6.94
N ARG A 301 10.48 31.98 5.75
CA ARG A 301 9.62 31.63 4.60
C ARG A 301 9.12 30.19 4.72
N ILE A 302 8.22 29.95 5.67
CA ILE A 302 7.67 28.61 5.97
C ILE A 302 6.91 28.02 4.78
N ASP A 303 6.17 28.84 4.01
CA ASP A 303 5.44 28.36 2.83
C ASP A 303 6.39 27.77 1.76
N ASP A 304 7.57 28.39 1.54
CA ASP A 304 8.60 27.85 0.64
C ASP A 304 9.20 26.53 1.19
N CYS A 305 9.30 26.38 2.51
CA CYS A 305 9.73 25.13 3.14
C CYS A 305 8.70 24.00 2.91
N VAL A 306 7.41 24.33 3.00
CA VAL A 306 6.31 23.41 2.70
C VAL A 306 6.24 23.08 1.21
N ASP A 307 6.51 24.02 0.30
CA ASP A 307 6.53 23.75 -1.14
C ASP A 307 7.77 22.94 -1.57
N ILE A 308 8.91 23.08 -0.89
CA ILE A 308 10.05 22.13 -1.02
C ILE A 308 9.61 20.72 -0.58
N ALA A 309 8.91 20.59 0.54
CA ALA A 309 8.38 19.29 1.01
C ALA A 309 7.43 18.66 -0.02
N LYS A 310 6.42 19.42 -0.50
CA LYS A 310 5.47 18.99 -1.54
C LYS A 310 6.18 18.61 -2.85
N GLN A 311 7.30 19.23 -3.19
CA GLN A 311 8.07 18.85 -4.39
C GLN A 311 8.68 17.46 -4.23
N GLN A 312 9.19 17.09 -3.05
CA GLN A 312 9.72 15.73 -2.82
C GLN A 312 8.65 14.65 -2.99
N VAL A 313 7.40 14.93 -2.60
CA VAL A 313 6.25 14.04 -2.86
C VAL A 313 6.05 13.81 -4.36
N ARG A 314 6.22 14.85 -5.18
CA ARG A 314 6.15 14.76 -6.66
C ARG A 314 7.38 14.10 -7.28
N ASP A 315 8.54 14.25 -6.65
CA ASP A 315 9.82 13.67 -7.09
C ASP A 315 9.93 12.16 -6.75
N GLY A 316 9.00 11.60 -5.97
CA GLY A 316 8.91 10.16 -5.67
C GLY A 316 9.39 9.74 -4.27
N ALA A 317 9.40 10.65 -3.29
CA ALA A 317 9.61 10.27 -1.89
C ALA A 317 8.37 9.59 -1.27
N HIS A 318 8.59 8.68 -0.33
CA HIS A 318 7.54 8.01 0.46
C HIS A 318 7.44 8.58 1.88
N LEU A 319 8.57 9.02 2.44
CA LEU A 319 8.71 9.69 3.74
C LEU A 319 9.48 11.02 3.53
N LEU A 320 9.39 11.95 4.49
CA LEU A 320 10.14 13.21 4.48
C LEU A 320 11.09 13.32 5.67
N ASP A 321 12.37 13.58 5.42
CA ASP A 321 13.38 13.89 6.46
C ASP A 321 13.29 15.37 6.86
N VAL A 322 12.88 15.65 8.10
CA VAL A 322 12.60 17.01 8.58
C VAL A 322 13.62 17.41 9.65
N CYS A 323 14.67 18.09 9.22
CA CYS A 323 15.73 18.60 10.09
C CYS A 323 15.71 20.12 10.16
N VAL A 324 15.46 20.67 11.36
CA VAL A 324 15.53 22.11 11.63
C VAL A 324 16.80 22.53 12.39
N ASP A 325 17.58 21.57 12.91
CA ASP A 325 18.78 21.80 13.73
C ASP A 325 19.77 22.73 13.01
N TYR A 326 19.87 23.98 13.46
CA TYR A 326 20.79 24.97 12.90
C TYR A 326 21.37 25.91 13.96
N VAL A 327 22.68 26.07 13.94
CA VAL A 327 23.44 26.78 14.98
C VAL A 327 22.96 28.22 15.15
N GLY A 328 22.46 28.54 16.35
CA GLY A 328 21.99 29.87 16.73
C GLY A 328 20.50 30.14 16.48
N ARG A 329 19.71 29.12 16.14
CA ARG A 329 18.23 29.18 16.14
C ARG A 329 17.63 28.51 17.38
N ASP A 330 16.31 28.61 17.51
CA ASP A 330 15.50 27.88 18.49
C ASP A 330 14.81 26.73 17.74
N GLY A 331 15.42 25.53 17.80
CA GLY A 331 14.92 24.35 17.09
C GLY A 331 13.52 23.93 17.55
N VAL A 332 13.15 24.22 18.81
CA VAL A 332 11.81 23.92 19.34
C VAL A 332 10.76 24.83 18.71
N ALA A 333 11.07 26.12 18.56
CA ALA A 333 10.20 27.05 17.84
C ALA A 333 10.08 26.70 16.35
N ASP A 334 11.20 26.38 15.69
CA ASP A 334 11.22 26.04 14.27
C ASP A 334 10.49 24.74 13.93
N VAL A 335 10.71 23.67 14.69
CA VAL A 335 10.00 22.39 14.49
C VAL A 335 8.50 22.56 14.77
N THR A 336 8.12 23.35 15.77
CA THR A 336 6.71 23.60 16.10
C THR A 336 5.98 24.29 14.96
N GLU A 337 6.55 25.36 14.40
CA GLU A 337 5.93 26.08 13.29
C GLU A 337 5.93 25.26 11.99
N LEU A 338 7.03 24.57 11.66
CA LEU A 338 7.12 23.80 10.43
C LEU A 338 6.27 22.52 10.46
N VAL A 339 6.36 21.71 11.52
CA VAL A 339 5.64 20.43 11.60
C VAL A 339 4.13 20.67 11.74
N SER A 340 3.68 21.76 12.38
CA SER A 340 2.24 22.10 12.40
C SER A 340 1.67 22.31 10.99
N ARG A 341 2.47 22.81 10.03
CA ARG A 341 2.06 22.90 8.62
C ARG A 341 2.23 21.57 7.88
N LEU A 342 3.36 20.89 8.05
CA LEU A 342 3.63 19.63 7.34
C LEU A 342 2.66 18.51 7.72
N ALA A 343 2.24 18.41 8.99
CA ALA A 343 1.26 17.41 9.44
C ALA A 343 -0.13 17.56 8.81
N GLN A 344 -0.47 18.75 8.30
CA GLN A 344 -1.72 19.04 7.58
C GLN A 344 -1.53 19.08 6.04
N ALA A 345 -0.34 19.47 5.56
CA ALA A 345 -0.06 19.69 4.14
C ALA A 345 0.64 18.52 3.43
N SER A 346 1.14 17.53 4.18
CA SER A 346 1.80 16.32 3.65
C SER A 346 0.91 15.10 3.83
N THR A 347 0.72 14.32 2.77
CA THR A 347 0.21 12.95 2.86
C THR A 347 1.29 11.94 3.27
N LEU A 348 2.57 12.28 3.16
CA LEU A 348 3.68 11.41 3.55
C LEU A 348 3.96 11.47 5.06
N PRO A 349 4.31 10.34 5.71
CA PRO A 349 4.83 10.32 7.08
C PRO A 349 6.11 11.15 7.22
N LEU A 350 6.34 11.67 8.43
CA LEU A 350 7.50 12.49 8.75
C LEU A 350 8.54 11.69 9.55
N VAL A 351 9.79 11.82 9.14
CA VAL A 351 10.98 11.46 9.90
C VAL A 351 11.45 12.75 10.59
N ILE A 352 11.43 12.78 11.91
CA ILE A 352 11.91 13.95 12.68
C ILE A 352 13.41 13.77 12.91
N ASP A 353 14.22 14.58 12.23
CA ASP A 353 15.68 14.59 12.32
C ASP A 353 16.16 15.69 13.27
N SER A 354 16.67 15.29 14.44
CA SER A 354 17.30 16.20 15.39
C SER A 354 18.16 15.43 16.39
N THR A 355 19.21 16.08 16.89
CA THR A 355 20.01 15.57 18.01
C THR A 355 19.51 16.02 19.38
N GLU A 356 18.50 16.89 19.43
CA GLU A 356 17.95 17.48 20.66
C GLU A 356 16.62 16.82 21.08
N PRO A 357 16.55 16.14 22.25
CA PRO A 357 15.31 15.49 22.72
C PRO A 357 14.11 16.44 22.86
N ALA A 358 14.34 17.73 23.09
CA ALA A 358 13.30 18.76 23.16
C ALA A 358 12.67 19.06 21.78
N VAL A 359 13.47 19.06 20.72
CA VAL A 359 13.02 19.26 19.34
C VAL A 359 12.26 18.03 18.85
N ILE A 360 12.79 16.83 19.13
CA ILE A 360 12.09 15.56 18.87
C ILE A 360 10.71 15.57 19.54
N LYS A 361 10.64 15.87 20.85
CA LYS A 361 9.37 15.95 21.58
C LYS A 361 8.37 16.92 20.93
N ALA A 362 8.82 18.14 20.62
CA ALA A 362 7.95 19.16 20.04
C ALA A 362 7.41 18.78 18.65
N GLY A 363 8.20 18.11 17.81
CA GLY A 363 7.73 17.54 16.56
C GLY A 363 6.73 16.39 16.75
N MET A 364 7.01 15.45 17.66
CA MET A 364 6.15 14.29 17.91
C MET A 364 4.79 14.63 18.54
N GLU A 365 4.72 15.69 19.36
CA GLU A 365 3.48 16.22 19.95
C GLU A 365 2.55 16.91 18.94
N LEU A 366 2.97 17.04 17.67
CA LEU A 366 2.18 17.57 16.55
C LEU A 366 1.76 16.51 15.52
N ILE A 367 2.19 15.25 15.68
CA ILE A 367 1.97 14.19 14.68
C ILE A 367 0.94 13.18 15.17
N GLY A 368 -0.26 13.24 14.59
CA GLY A 368 -1.32 12.25 14.82
C GLY A 368 -1.00 10.86 14.28
N GLY A 369 -0.29 10.76 13.16
CA GLY A 369 0.19 9.50 12.59
C GLY A 369 1.30 8.81 13.39
N ARG A 370 2.01 7.88 12.75
CA ARG A 370 3.19 7.21 13.30
C ARG A 370 4.48 7.77 12.67
N PRO A 371 5.24 8.63 13.38
CA PRO A 371 6.50 9.17 12.87
C PRO A 371 7.66 8.16 13.00
N VAL A 372 8.77 8.50 12.35
CA VAL A 372 10.11 7.93 12.64
C VAL A 372 10.91 8.96 13.43
N VAL A 373 11.70 8.53 14.41
CA VAL A 373 12.73 9.36 15.04
C VAL A 373 14.07 9.12 14.37
N ASN A 374 14.64 10.17 13.77
CA ASN A 374 16.04 10.23 13.35
C ASN A 374 16.79 11.09 14.40
N SER A 375 17.59 10.51 15.28
CA SER A 375 17.96 9.10 15.41
C SER A 375 18.36 8.74 16.85
N VAL A 376 18.51 7.44 17.11
CA VAL A 376 19.04 6.91 18.38
C VAL A 376 20.39 6.25 18.16
N ASN A 377 21.31 6.39 19.13
CA ASN A 377 22.65 5.80 19.14
C ASN A 377 23.24 5.84 20.56
N PHE A 378 24.45 5.32 20.77
CA PHE A 378 25.11 5.27 22.08
C PHE A 378 26.35 6.18 22.20
N GLU A 379 26.47 7.26 21.41
CA GLU A 379 27.62 8.20 21.43
C GLU A 379 27.85 8.82 22.83
N ASP A 380 26.79 9.04 23.61
CA ASP A 380 26.83 9.45 25.03
C ASP A 380 26.31 8.36 26.00
N GLY A 381 26.32 7.10 25.56
CA GLY A 381 25.93 5.91 26.34
C GLY A 381 24.42 5.66 26.43
N ASP A 382 24.05 4.62 27.17
CA ASP A 382 22.68 4.08 27.28
C ASP A 382 21.95 4.43 28.61
N GLY A 383 22.59 5.21 29.50
CA GLY A 383 22.02 5.59 30.80
C GLY A 383 20.88 6.63 30.73
N GLU A 384 20.08 6.73 31.80
CA GLU A 384 18.88 7.58 31.91
C GLU A 384 19.08 9.06 31.53
N THR A 385 20.30 9.59 31.63
CA THR A 385 20.64 10.99 31.34
C THR A 385 21.26 11.22 29.96
N SER A 386 21.45 10.18 29.13
CA SER A 386 21.94 10.33 27.77
C SER A 386 20.83 10.73 26.79
N ARG A 387 21.18 11.11 25.56
CA ARG A 387 20.19 11.29 24.47
C ARG A 387 19.38 10.01 24.25
N PHE A 388 20.01 8.83 24.28
CA PHE A 388 19.30 7.55 24.18
C PHE A 388 18.26 7.39 25.31
N GLY A 389 18.69 7.55 26.57
CA GLY A 389 17.82 7.40 27.74
C GLY A 389 16.69 8.44 27.82
N THR A 390 16.84 9.60 27.17
CA THR A 390 15.83 10.68 27.15
C THR A 390 14.94 10.67 25.90
N ILE A 391 15.39 10.12 24.76
CA ILE A 391 14.59 9.97 23.53
C ILE A 391 13.69 8.73 23.60
N MET A 392 14.19 7.60 24.09
CA MET A 392 13.43 6.35 24.08
C MET A 392 12.08 6.38 24.86
N PRO A 393 11.92 7.12 25.97
CA PRO A 393 10.61 7.36 26.57
C PRO A 393 9.62 8.05 25.62
N LEU A 394 10.07 8.99 24.78
CA LEU A 394 9.24 9.68 23.79
C LEU A 394 8.84 8.72 22.66
N VAL A 395 9.78 7.87 22.21
CA VAL A 395 9.50 6.80 21.22
C VAL A 395 8.35 5.91 21.70
N LYS A 396 8.36 5.48 22.98
CA LYS A 396 7.28 4.68 23.57
C LYS A 396 5.98 5.46 23.82
N GLU A 397 6.04 6.72 24.21
CA GLU A 397 4.84 7.55 24.42
C GLU A 397 4.08 7.78 23.10
N HIS A 398 4.81 8.05 22.01
CA HIS A 398 4.24 8.41 20.71
C HIS A 398 4.11 7.23 19.72
N GLY A 399 4.59 6.03 20.08
CA GLY A 399 4.47 4.79 19.28
C GLY A 399 5.39 4.74 18.04
N ALA A 400 6.46 5.53 18.02
CA ALA A 400 7.27 5.76 16.83
C ALA A 400 8.17 4.57 16.44
N ALA A 401 8.55 4.53 15.16
CA ALA A 401 9.70 3.76 14.68
C ALA A 401 11.00 4.57 14.90
N VAL A 402 12.16 3.92 14.84
CA VAL A 402 13.46 4.58 15.09
C VAL A 402 14.48 4.30 14.00
N ILE A 403 15.24 5.33 13.60
CA ILE A 403 16.51 5.16 12.89
C ILE A 403 17.62 5.03 13.93
N ALA A 404 18.32 3.90 13.92
CA ALA A 404 19.38 3.55 14.85
C ALA A 404 20.75 3.66 14.14
N LEU A 405 21.48 4.74 14.39
CA LEU A 405 22.81 4.96 13.80
C LEU A 405 23.85 4.04 14.46
N THR A 406 24.74 3.45 13.66
CA THR A 406 25.85 2.60 14.15
C THR A 406 27.00 3.42 14.79
N ILE A 407 26.68 4.16 15.85
CA ILE A 407 27.59 4.99 16.67
C ILE A 407 27.48 4.56 18.14
N ASP A 408 28.62 4.41 18.82
CA ASP A 408 28.69 4.15 20.26
C ASP A 408 29.77 4.99 20.95
N GLU A 409 30.13 4.65 22.19
CA GLU A 409 31.10 5.39 23.01
C GLU A 409 32.53 5.34 22.45
N GLU A 410 32.83 4.45 21.49
CA GLU A 410 34.08 4.44 20.70
C GLU A 410 34.01 5.36 19.46
N GLY A 411 32.81 5.82 19.09
CA GLY A 411 32.52 6.71 17.98
C GLY A 411 31.74 6.04 16.83
N GLN A 412 31.92 6.56 15.61
CA GLN A 412 31.19 6.15 14.42
C GLN A 412 31.81 4.89 13.80
N ALA A 413 31.04 3.80 13.61
CA ALA A 413 31.60 2.55 13.11
C ALA A 413 31.93 2.60 11.60
N ARG A 414 33.20 2.30 11.29
CA ARG A 414 33.74 2.31 9.92
C ARG A 414 33.95 0.92 9.31
N THR A 415 34.31 -0.10 10.10
CA THR A 415 34.46 -1.49 9.59
C THR A 415 33.13 -2.23 9.63
N THR A 416 32.94 -3.24 8.75
CA THR A 416 31.76 -4.12 8.77
C THR A 416 31.55 -4.73 10.15
N LYS A 417 32.63 -5.27 10.73
CA LYS A 417 32.62 -5.91 12.05
C LYS A 417 32.09 -4.98 13.14
N ASP A 418 32.50 -3.71 13.13
CA ASP A 418 32.12 -2.77 14.19
C ASP A 418 30.73 -2.17 13.93
N LYS A 419 30.32 -2.00 12.66
CA LYS A 419 28.93 -1.66 12.28
C LYS A 419 27.96 -2.74 12.78
N VAL A 420 28.24 -4.01 12.48
CA VAL A 420 27.45 -5.18 12.92
C VAL A 420 27.48 -5.32 14.45
N ARG A 421 28.61 -5.03 15.11
CA ARG A 421 28.74 -5.01 16.58
C ARG A 421 27.78 -4.01 17.22
N ILE A 422 27.77 -2.76 16.74
CA ILE A 422 26.93 -1.69 17.31
C ILE A 422 25.46 -1.89 16.93
N ALA A 423 25.17 -2.24 15.68
CA ALA A 423 23.83 -2.59 15.22
C ALA A 423 23.21 -3.70 16.09
N SER A 424 24.00 -4.73 16.43
CA SER A 424 23.55 -5.79 17.33
C SER A 424 23.17 -5.24 18.71
N ARG A 425 24.05 -4.47 19.36
CA ARG A 425 23.76 -3.86 20.67
C ARG A 425 22.50 -2.97 20.61
N LEU A 426 22.31 -2.21 19.54
CA LEU A 426 21.13 -1.35 19.35
C LEU A 426 19.86 -2.18 19.24
N VAL A 427 19.78 -3.13 18.30
CA VAL A 427 18.59 -3.98 18.08
C VAL A 427 18.27 -4.79 19.34
N ASP A 428 19.27 -5.45 19.92
CA ASP A 428 19.09 -6.27 21.14
C ASP A 428 18.57 -5.40 22.30
N THR A 429 19.09 -4.16 22.47
CA THR A 429 18.62 -3.21 23.52
C THR A 429 17.20 -2.70 23.27
N LEU A 430 16.88 -2.32 22.03
CA LEU A 430 15.58 -1.78 21.64
C LEU A 430 14.46 -2.83 21.78
N VAL A 431 14.77 -4.10 21.47
CA VAL A 431 13.85 -5.23 21.65
C VAL A 431 13.75 -5.62 23.14
N GLU A 432 14.86 -5.94 23.82
CA GLU A 432 14.82 -6.53 25.17
C GLU A 432 14.41 -5.52 26.26
N GLN A 433 14.87 -4.27 26.18
CA GLN A 433 14.65 -3.28 27.26
C GLN A 433 13.46 -2.37 26.99
N TRP A 434 13.22 -2.01 25.72
CA TRP A 434 12.17 -1.08 25.32
C TRP A 434 10.95 -1.75 24.66
N GLY A 435 11.05 -3.03 24.29
CA GLY A 435 9.94 -3.77 23.67
C GLY A 435 9.46 -3.12 22.38
N LEU A 436 10.38 -2.77 21.47
CA LEU A 436 10.07 -2.53 20.06
C LEU A 436 10.03 -3.89 19.34
N ARG A 437 9.27 -3.98 18.22
CA ARG A 437 9.45 -5.10 17.27
C ARG A 437 10.71 -4.83 16.45
N VAL A 438 11.27 -5.88 15.85
CA VAL A 438 12.43 -5.76 14.94
C VAL A 438 12.03 -4.89 13.73
N ASP A 439 10.80 -5.10 13.24
CA ASP A 439 10.13 -4.41 12.13
C ASP A 439 9.75 -2.94 12.42
N ASP A 440 10.10 -2.42 13.59
CA ASP A 440 9.96 -1.01 13.98
C ASP A 440 11.33 -0.30 14.09
N ILE A 441 12.43 -0.99 13.76
CA ILE A 441 13.82 -0.53 13.90
C ILE A 441 14.51 -0.48 12.53
N ILE A 442 14.99 0.70 12.16
CA ILE A 442 15.69 0.96 10.90
C ILE A 442 17.16 1.23 11.21
N VAL A 443 18.08 0.33 10.85
CA VAL A 443 19.51 0.50 11.18
C VAL A 443 20.24 1.33 10.10
N ASP A 444 20.83 2.47 10.47
CA ASP A 444 21.76 3.18 9.58
C ASP A 444 23.19 2.64 9.77
N ALA A 445 23.65 1.92 8.75
CA ALA A 445 24.98 1.31 8.68
C ALA A 445 26.11 2.32 8.38
N LEU A 446 25.82 3.63 8.37
CA LEU A 446 26.68 4.79 8.15
C LEU A 446 27.39 4.83 6.78
N THR A 447 27.03 5.83 5.98
CA THR A 447 27.71 6.17 4.72
C THR A 447 28.78 7.24 4.92
N PHE A 448 30.03 6.94 4.54
CA PHE A 448 31.15 7.89 4.55
C PHE A 448 31.62 8.26 3.14
N PRO A 449 32.28 9.41 2.94
CA PRO A 449 32.75 9.82 1.61
C PRO A 449 33.97 9.02 1.14
N ILE A 450 33.82 8.26 0.06
CA ILE A 450 34.94 7.50 -0.54
C ILE A 450 35.81 8.35 -1.47
N ALA A 451 35.32 9.53 -1.89
CA ALA A 451 35.95 10.40 -2.88
C ALA A 451 36.98 11.41 -2.31
N THR A 452 37.45 11.24 -1.07
CA THR A 452 38.36 12.18 -0.39
C THR A 452 39.81 12.11 -0.87
N GLY A 453 40.20 11.00 -1.52
CA GLY A 453 41.60 10.68 -1.84
C GLY A 453 42.42 10.14 -0.66
N GLN A 454 41.79 9.88 0.50
CA GLN A 454 42.45 9.29 1.67
C GLN A 454 42.35 7.76 1.61
N GLU A 455 43.47 7.05 1.74
CA GLU A 455 43.50 5.58 1.73
C GLU A 455 42.60 4.97 2.81
N GLU A 456 42.50 5.64 3.96
CA GLU A 456 41.64 5.22 5.07
C GLU A 456 40.15 5.21 4.72
N THR A 457 39.68 6.02 3.74
CA THR A 457 38.24 6.10 3.39
C THR A 457 37.85 5.30 2.15
N ARG A 458 38.81 4.80 1.36
CA ARG A 458 38.51 4.09 0.09
C ARG A 458 37.60 2.86 0.28
N ARG A 459 37.72 2.17 1.42
CA ARG A 459 36.92 0.97 1.72
C ARG A 459 35.56 1.24 2.36
N ASP A 460 35.25 2.44 2.84
CA ASP A 460 34.06 2.65 3.70
C ASP A 460 32.75 2.17 3.03
N ALA A 461 32.60 2.35 1.71
CA ALA A 461 31.44 1.85 0.97
C ALA A 461 31.33 0.31 0.98
N ILE A 462 32.45 -0.41 0.82
CA ILE A 462 32.51 -1.88 0.93
C ILE A 462 32.10 -2.31 2.34
N GLU A 463 32.65 -1.66 3.36
CA GLU A 463 32.40 -2.01 4.76
C GLU A 463 30.92 -1.81 5.13
N THR A 464 30.27 -0.78 4.57
CA THR A 464 28.85 -0.48 4.75
C THR A 464 27.94 -1.45 3.98
N ILE A 465 28.23 -1.75 2.71
CA ILE A 465 27.46 -2.72 1.90
C ILE A 465 27.50 -4.11 2.56
N ALA A 466 28.66 -4.56 3.01
CA ALA A 466 28.78 -5.84 3.71
C ALA A 466 28.09 -5.83 5.09
N ALA A 467 28.05 -4.69 5.79
CA ALA A 467 27.33 -4.58 7.06
C ALA A 467 25.82 -4.69 6.89
N ILE A 468 25.24 -4.11 5.83
CA ILE A 468 23.82 -4.25 5.51
C ILE A 468 23.47 -5.74 5.33
N ALA A 469 24.22 -6.44 4.47
CA ALA A 469 24.02 -7.87 4.24
C ALA A 469 24.14 -8.72 5.52
N GLU A 470 25.12 -8.44 6.40
CA GLU A 470 25.24 -9.14 7.69
C GLU A 470 24.12 -8.80 8.69
N ILE A 471 23.64 -7.55 8.72
CA ILE A 471 22.55 -7.11 9.62
C ILE A 471 21.22 -7.73 9.20
N THR A 472 20.84 -7.58 7.93
CA THR A 472 19.56 -8.10 7.38
C THR A 472 19.52 -9.63 7.40
N ALA A 473 20.65 -10.31 7.21
CA ALA A 473 20.73 -11.77 7.37
C ALA A 473 20.69 -12.23 8.85
N LYS A 474 21.10 -11.39 9.81
CA LYS A 474 21.09 -11.74 11.24
C LYS A 474 19.72 -11.51 11.89
N TYR A 475 18.99 -10.47 11.50
CA TYR A 475 17.73 -10.06 12.11
C TYR A 475 16.57 -10.05 11.09
N PRO A 476 15.89 -11.19 10.87
CA PRO A 476 14.71 -11.22 9.99
C PRO A 476 13.65 -10.20 10.44
N GLY A 477 13.17 -9.38 9.50
CA GLY A 477 12.23 -8.28 9.77
C GLY A 477 12.90 -6.93 10.06
N ILE A 478 14.23 -6.85 10.20
CA ILE A 478 14.92 -5.56 10.36
C ILE A 478 14.87 -4.78 9.04
N HIS A 479 14.78 -3.46 9.14
CA HIS A 479 15.01 -2.56 8.02
C HIS A 479 16.37 -1.88 8.15
N THR A 480 16.94 -1.47 7.03
CA THR A 480 18.20 -0.72 6.97
C THR A 480 18.02 0.61 6.23
N THR A 481 18.87 1.59 6.53
CA THR A 481 18.89 2.88 5.84
C THR A 481 20.31 3.39 5.59
N LEU A 482 20.42 4.37 4.70
CA LEU A 482 21.65 5.13 4.46
C LEU A 482 21.34 6.58 4.03
N GLY A 483 22.12 7.53 4.58
CA GLY A 483 22.34 8.84 3.98
C GLY A 483 23.21 8.77 2.71
N VAL A 484 22.66 8.24 1.61
CA VAL A 484 23.36 7.95 0.33
C VAL A 484 24.20 9.13 -0.16
N SER A 485 23.68 10.35 -0.04
CA SER A 485 24.34 11.59 -0.49
C SER A 485 25.70 11.89 0.18
N ASN A 486 26.08 11.17 1.24
CA ASN A 486 27.39 11.27 1.89
C ASN A 486 28.50 10.58 1.08
N VAL A 487 28.21 9.50 0.33
CA VAL A 487 29.25 8.68 -0.35
C VAL A 487 30.08 9.50 -1.35
N SER A 488 29.44 10.48 -1.97
CA SER A 488 29.96 11.32 -3.04
C SER A 488 30.36 12.73 -2.58
N PHE A 489 30.51 12.96 -1.26
CA PHE A 489 30.96 14.26 -0.76
C PHE A 489 32.37 14.58 -1.28
N GLY A 490 32.57 15.83 -1.76
CA GLY A 490 33.78 16.26 -2.46
C GLY A 490 33.69 16.22 -4.00
N LEU A 491 32.76 15.46 -4.59
CA LEU A 491 32.58 15.39 -6.05
C LEU A 491 31.69 16.51 -6.62
N ASN A 492 31.85 16.78 -7.92
CA ASN A 492 30.98 17.71 -8.65
C ASN A 492 29.55 17.12 -8.85
N PRO A 493 28.52 17.94 -9.12
CA PRO A 493 27.12 17.47 -9.18
C PRO A 493 26.83 16.35 -10.19
N ALA A 494 27.53 16.31 -11.33
CA ALA A 494 27.32 15.27 -12.34
C ALA A 494 27.92 13.92 -11.87
N SER A 495 29.14 13.94 -11.33
CA SER A 495 29.76 12.77 -10.72
C SER A 495 28.98 12.26 -9.50
N ARG A 496 28.39 13.16 -8.69
CA ARG A 496 27.54 12.81 -7.55
C ARG A 496 26.29 12.03 -7.97
N ALA A 497 25.59 12.47 -9.02
CA ALA A 497 24.38 11.79 -9.50
C ALA A 497 24.67 10.34 -9.92
N VAL A 498 25.76 10.11 -10.67
CA VAL A 498 26.18 8.76 -11.05
C VAL A 498 26.61 7.93 -9.83
N LEU A 499 27.52 8.45 -8.99
CA LEU A 499 28.05 7.67 -7.87
C LEU A 499 26.96 7.31 -6.85
N ASN A 500 26.05 8.24 -6.53
CA ASN A 500 24.90 7.96 -5.66
C ASN A 500 24.02 6.85 -6.25
N SER A 501 23.70 6.92 -7.55
CA SER A 501 22.79 5.96 -8.20
C SER A 501 23.38 4.56 -8.27
N VAL A 502 24.68 4.45 -8.51
CA VAL A 502 25.37 3.15 -8.51
C VAL A 502 25.53 2.61 -7.08
N PHE A 503 25.95 3.44 -6.12
CA PHE A 503 26.09 3.00 -4.71
C PHE A 503 24.77 2.55 -4.10
N LEU A 504 23.67 3.25 -4.40
CA LEU A 504 22.32 2.87 -3.97
C LEU A 504 21.90 1.50 -4.52
N HIS A 505 22.20 1.20 -5.79
CA HIS A 505 21.95 -0.12 -6.35
C HIS A 505 22.75 -1.22 -5.65
N GLU A 506 24.07 -1.07 -5.51
CA GLU A 506 24.92 -2.07 -4.86
C GLU A 506 24.53 -2.30 -3.38
N ALA A 507 24.00 -1.27 -2.70
CA ALA A 507 23.45 -1.39 -1.36
C ALA A 507 22.08 -2.10 -1.35
N SER A 508 21.16 -1.81 -2.28
CA SER A 508 19.88 -2.52 -2.38
C SER A 508 20.04 -3.99 -2.77
N GLU A 509 20.98 -4.34 -3.65
CA GLU A 509 21.34 -5.74 -3.94
C GLU A 509 21.90 -6.48 -2.71
N ALA A 510 22.48 -5.75 -1.75
CA ALA A 510 22.95 -6.28 -0.46
C ALA A 510 21.86 -6.30 0.62
N GLY A 511 20.63 -5.84 0.32
CA GLY A 511 19.50 -5.82 1.26
C GLY A 511 19.21 -4.46 1.91
N LEU A 512 19.51 -3.33 1.25
CA LEU A 512 19.10 -2.00 1.70
C LEU A 512 17.61 -1.72 1.41
N ASP A 513 16.81 -1.68 2.48
CA ASP A 513 15.35 -1.50 2.43
C ASP A 513 14.93 -0.04 2.18
N THR A 514 15.66 0.93 2.75
CA THR A 514 15.28 2.35 2.74
C THR A 514 16.48 3.26 2.44
N ALA A 515 16.26 4.47 1.94
CA ALA A 515 17.35 5.39 1.60
C ALA A 515 16.97 6.87 1.75
N ILE A 516 17.82 7.66 2.42
CA ILE A 516 17.68 9.12 2.51
C ILE A 516 18.35 9.75 1.28
N ILE A 517 17.53 10.31 0.38
CA ILE A 517 17.94 10.75 -0.97
C ILE A 517 17.17 11.98 -1.46
N ASP A 518 17.73 12.68 -2.45
CA ASP A 518 16.96 13.47 -3.41
C ASP A 518 16.61 12.58 -4.61
N ALA A 519 15.38 12.08 -4.63
CA ALA A 519 14.88 11.17 -5.66
C ALA A 519 15.05 11.73 -7.09
N ALA A 520 14.91 13.06 -7.28
CA ALA A 520 15.10 13.72 -8.57
C ALA A 520 16.56 13.76 -9.07
N LYS A 521 17.54 13.35 -8.25
CA LYS A 521 18.96 13.23 -8.64
C LYS A 521 19.40 11.78 -8.92
N ILE A 522 18.59 10.77 -8.58
CA ILE A 522 18.89 9.37 -8.90
C ILE A 522 18.69 9.15 -10.41
N MET A 523 19.42 8.20 -10.99
CA MET A 523 19.39 7.85 -12.40
C MET A 523 19.10 6.36 -12.60
N PRO A 524 18.27 5.96 -13.59
CA PRO A 524 18.18 4.56 -14.00
C PRO A 524 19.55 4.06 -14.44
N LEU A 525 19.99 2.89 -13.96
CA LEU A 525 21.32 2.34 -14.27
C LEU A 525 21.51 2.15 -15.77
N ALA A 526 20.46 1.70 -16.48
CA ALA A 526 20.43 1.56 -17.93
C ALA A 526 20.47 2.90 -18.72
N SER A 527 20.48 4.04 -18.03
CA SER A 527 20.62 5.39 -18.61
C SER A 527 22.00 6.03 -18.38
N ILE A 528 22.83 5.41 -17.53
CA ILE A 528 24.21 5.82 -17.22
C ILE A 528 25.14 5.23 -18.29
N PRO A 529 26.06 6.03 -18.89
CA PRO A 529 27.07 5.51 -19.82
C PRO A 529 27.94 4.42 -19.18
N GLU A 530 28.19 3.32 -19.89
CA GLU A 530 28.85 2.13 -19.32
C GLU A 530 30.24 2.41 -18.73
N GLU A 531 31.02 3.33 -19.31
CA GLU A 531 32.30 3.76 -18.72
C GLU A 531 32.10 4.47 -17.36
N GLN A 532 31.11 5.36 -17.26
CA GLN A 532 30.78 6.05 -16.00
C GLN A 532 30.25 5.08 -14.95
N LYS A 533 29.42 4.11 -15.37
CA LYS A 533 28.94 3.04 -14.49
C LYS A 533 30.09 2.16 -13.98
N LYS A 534 30.98 1.69 -14.88
CA LYS A 534 32.15 0.88 -14.49
C LYS A 534 33.05 1.62 -13.52
N VAL A 535 33.40 2.89 -13.81
CA VAL A 535 34.31 3.66 -12.95
C VAL A 535 33.69 3.98 -11.59
N ALA A 536 32.37 4.17 -11.51
CA ALA A 536 31.67 4.28 -10.22
C ALA A 536 31.68 2.95 -9.44
N LEU A 537 31.43 1.81 -10.09
CA LEU A 537 31.54 0.47 -9.47
C LEU A 537 32.97 0.16 -9.01
N ASP A 538 33.96 0.51 -9.81
CA ASP A 538 35.36 0.28 -9.47
C ASP A 538 35.81 1.18 -8.31
N LEU A 539 35.24 2.38 -8.16
CA LEU A 539 35.45 3.27 -7.02
C LEU A 539 34.76 2.75 -5.74
N ILE A 540 33.51 2.26 -5.83
CA ILE A 540 32.77 1.68 -4.70
C ILE A 540 33.48 0.45 -4.13
N TRP A 541 34.06 -0.38 -5.00
CA TRP A 541 34.72 -1.63 -4.63
C TRP A 541 36.27 -1.54 -4.54
N ASP A 542 36.84 -0.34 -4.52
CA ASP A 542 38.29 -0.06 -4.45
C ASP A 542 39.15 -0.88 -5.45
N LYS A 543 38.63 -1.10 -6.67
CA LYS A 543 39.24 -1.92 -7.73
C LYS A 543 40.37 -1.17 -8.44
N ARG A 544 41.48 -0.99 -7.74
CA ARG A 544 42.74 -0.44 -8.25
C ARG A 544 43.57 -1.49 -8.98
N GLU A 545 44.17 -1.12 -10.11
CA GLU A 545 45.15 -1.96 -10.82
C GLU A 545 46.58 -1.47 -10.56
N TYR A 546 47.52 -2.41 -10.51
CA TYR A 546 48.95 -2.17 -10.30
C TYR A 546 49.77 -2.97 -11.31
N ASP A 547 50.97 -2.50 -11.65
CA ASP A 547 51.93 -3.25 -12.48
C ASP A 547 52.75 -4.30 -11.68
N ASP A 548 53.54 -5.11 -12.39
CA ASP A 548 54.44 -6.13 -11.82
C ASP A 548 55.52 -5.52 -10.89
N GLU A 549 55.75 -4.21 -10.93
CA GLU A 549 56.70 -3.48 -10.08
C GLU A 549 56.03 -2.84 -8.84
N GLY A 550 54.70 -2.86 -8.77
CA GLY A 550 53.88 -2.34 -7.67
C GLY A 550 53.42 -0.89 -7.84
N ASN A 551 53.59 -0.28 -9.02
CA ASN A 551 53.09 1.06 -9.30
C ASN A 551 51.59 1.03 -9.63
N LEU A 552 50.83 2.02 -9.15
CA LEU A 552 49.40 2.17 -9.42
C LEU A 552 49.17 2.55 -10.90
N THR A 553 48.56 1.66 -11.68
CA THR A 553 48.26 1.88 -13.11
C THR A 553 46.84 2.39 -13.33
N TYR A 554 45.91 2.09 -12.42
CA TYR A 554 44.52 2.55 -12.47
C TYR A 554 44.01 2.92 -11.06
N ASP A 555 43.64 4.18 -10.88
CA ASP A 555 42.85 4.66 -9.74
C ASP A 555 41.44 5.03 -10.22
N PRO A 556 40.38 4.33 -9.76
CA PRO A 556 39.01 4.68 -10.05
C PRO A 556 38.65 6.13 -9.69
N LEU A 557 39.22 6.69 -8.60
CA LEU A 557 38.94 8.06 -8.19
C LEU A 557 39.55 9.08 -9.17
N ALA A 558 40.79 8.87 -9.59
CA ALA A 558 41.43 9.71 -10.60
C ALA A 558 40.66 9.64 -11.92
N ARG A 559 40.27 8.44 -12.37
CA ARG A 559 39.48 8.26 -13.59
C ARG A 559 38.09 8.90 -13.49
N MET A 560 37.44 8.84 -12.32
CA MET A 560 36.15 9.49 -12.07
C MET A 560 36.28 11.02 -12.15
N LEU A 561 37.39 11.60 -11.68
CA LEU A 561 37.65 13.02 -11.83
C LEU A 561 37.98 13.40 -13.28
N GLU A 562 38.74 12.58 -14.01
CA GLU A 562 39.04 12.80 -15.44
C GLU A 562 37.80 12.77 -16.33
N ILE A 563 36.94 11.74 -16.18
CA ILE A 563 35.75 11.57 -17.03
C ILE A 563 34.75 12.71 -16.87
N PHE A 564 34.77 13.39 -15.72
CA PHE A 564 33.91 14.53 -15.42
C PHE A 564 34.64 15.89 -15.42
N ASP A 565 35.92 15.96 -15.83
CA ASP A 565 36.61 17.24 -15.99
C ASP A 565 36.07 17.99 -17.23
N GLY A 566 35.83 19.29 -17.08
CA GLY A 566 35.16 20.12 -18.09
C GLY A 566 33.70 19.72 -18.41
N VAL A 567 33.15 18.68 -17.77
CA VAL A 567 31.78 18.19 -17.97
C VAL A 567 30.78 19.09 -17.26
N ASP A 568 30.44 20.18 -17.95
CA ASP A 568 29.30 21.00 -17.63
C ASP A 568 28.00 20.20 -17.85
N SER A 569 27.21 20.03 -16.79
CA SER A 569 25.90 19.35 -16.83
C SER A 569 24.93 19.99 -17.85
N THR A 570 25.14 21.26 -18.19
CA THR A 570 24.40 21.95 -19.26
C THR A 570 24.78 21.39 -20.63
N LYS A 571 26.07 21.24 -20.92
CA LYS A 571 26.57 20.67 -22.18
C LYS A 571 26.16 19.21 -22.37
N LEU A 572 26.12 18.41 -21.30
CA LEU A 572 25.59 17.04 -21.38
C LEU A 572 24.11 17.02 -21.79
N LYS A 573 23.29 17.95 -21.27
CA LYS A 573 21.90 18.10 -21.71
C LYS A 573 21.82 18.58 -23.17
N ASP A 574 22.63 19.56 -23.56
CA ASP A 574 22.67 20.08 -24.93
C ASP A 574 23.08 18.99 -25.94
N GLN A 575 24.11 18.19 -25.62
CA GLN A 575 24.56 17.08 -26.46
C GLN A 575 23.51 15.97 -26.56
N ARG A 576 22.89 15.56 -25.44
CA ARG A 576 21.81 14.55 -25.43
C ARG A 576 20.58 15.03 -26.22
N GLN A 577 20.29 16.34 -26.21
CA GLN A 577 19.24 16.93 -27.06
C GLN A 577 19.65 17.03 -28.54
N ALA A 578 20.93 17.23 -28.86
CA ALA A 578 21.42 17.18 -30.24
C ALA A 578 21.40 15.75 -30.82
N GLU A 579 21.75 14.74 -30.04
CA GLU A 579 21.67 13.32 -30.40
C GLU A 579 20.21 12.88 -30.61
N LEU A 580 19.30 13.26 -29.70
CA LEU A 580 17.85 13.02 -29.84
C LEU A 580 17.28 13.68 -31.11
N ALA A 581 17.70 14.92 -31.42
CA ALA A 581 17.28 15.65 -32.62
C ALA A 581 17.83 15.05 -33.94
N ALA A 582 18.85 14.18 -33.88
CA ALA A 582 19.41 13.51 -35.06
C ALA A 582 18.66 12.21 -35.45
N LEU A 583 17.86 11.63 -34.54
CA LEU A 583 17.06 10.43 -34.81
C LEU A 583 15.91 10.72 -35.80
N PRO A 584 15.43 9.72 -36.57
CA PRO A 584 14.16 9.79 -37.28
C PRO A 584 13.00 10.15 -36.34
N VAL A 585 11.97 10.84 -36.82
CA VAL A 585 10.89 11.37 -35.96
C VAL A 585 10.14 10.28 -35.19
N THR A 586 9.97 9.10 -35.78
CA THR A 586 9.34 7.92 -35.17
C THR A 586 10.15 7.37 -34.00
N GLU A 587 11.43 7.07 -34.23
CA GLU A 587 12.39 6.64 -33.21
C GLU A 587 12.56 7.69 -32.11
N ARG A 588 12.51 8.98 -32.46
CA ARG A 588 12.58 10.11 -31.53
C ARG A 588 11.35 10.17 -30.62
N LEU A 589 10.15 9.94 -31.15
CA LEU A 589 8.91 9.87 -30.36
C LEU A 589 8.93 8.67 -29.40
N GLU A 590 9.36 7.49 -29.86
CA GLU A 590 9.61 6.32 -28.99
C GLU A 590 10.61 6.65 -27.88
N ARG A 591 11.74 7.27 -28.23
CA ARG A 591 12.80 7.65 -27.29
C ARG A 591 12.34 8.66 -26.24
N ARG A 592 11.47 9.62 -26.60
CA ARG A 592 10.87 10.58 -25.65
C ARG A 592 9.99 9.93 -24.60
N ILE A 593 9.23 8.89 -24.97
CA ILE A 593 8.47 8.11 -24.00
C ILE A 593 9.44 7.34 -23.08
N ILE A 594 10.46 6.70 -23.65
CA ILE A 594 11.45 5.90 -22.89
C ILE A 594 12.28 6.74 -21.90
N ASP A 595 12.69 7.95 -22.27
CA ASP A 595 13.52 8.83 -21.44
C ASP A 595 12.70 9.89 -20.66
N GLY A 596 11.36 9.91 -20.81
CA GLY A 596 10.47 10.84 -20.08
C GLY A 596 10.66 12.32 -20.43
N GLU A 597 11.01 12.66 -21.68
CA GLU A 597 11.38 14.03 -22.09
C GLU A 597 10.27 14.75 -22.89
N PRO A 598 9.43 15.59 -22.24
CA PRO A 598 8.37 16.33 -22.91
C PRO A 598 8.86 17.51 -23.78
N LYS A 599 10.09 18.02 -23.57
CA LYS A 599 10.55 19.26 -24.21
C LYS A 599 10.77 19.08 -25.72
N GLY A 600 9.79 19.51 -26.51
CA GLY A 600 9.78 19.41 -27.98
C GLY A 600 8.91 18.29 -28.54
N LEU A 601 8.18 17.56 -27.68
CA LEU A 601 7.23 16.51 -28.07
C LEU A 601 6.24 16.96 -29.16
N GLU A 602 5.61 18.13 -28.97
CA GLU A 602 4.62 18.71 -29.88
C GLU A 602 5.16 18.88 -31.33
N ALA A 603 6.37 19.40 -31.47
CA ALA A 603 7.00 19.61 -32.78
C ALA A 603 7.33 18.30 -33.51
N ASP A 604 7.67 17.25 -32.75
CA ASP A 604 7.93 15.92 -33.32
C ASP A 604 6.62 15.19 -33.70
N LEU A 605 5.54 15.40 -32.96
CA LEU A 605 4.21 14.92 -33.33
C LEU A 605 3.72 15.58 -34.62
N ASP A 606 3.82 16.91 -34.73
CA ASP A 606 3.44 17.63 -35.96
C ASP A 606 4.31 17.26 -37.17
N LEU A 607 5.61 17.02 -36.97
CA LEU A 607 6.49 16.53 -38.02
C LEU A 607 6.04 15.15 -38.52
N ALA A 608 5.83 14.16 -37.64
CA ALA A 608 5.37 12.82 -38.00
C ALA A 608 4.01 12.82 -38.72
N ARG A 609 3.12 13.76 -38.36
CA ARG A 609 1.84 14.01 -39.03
C ARG A 609 2.04 14.60 -40.43
N SER A 610 2.96 15.57 -40.58
CA SER A 610 3.28 16.20 -41.87
C SER A 610 3.95 15.25 -42.87
N GLU A 611 4.67 14.24 -42.38
CA GLU A 611 5.27 13.15 -43.17
C GLU A 611 4.24 12.07 -43.59
N GLY A 612 2.98 12.20 -43.15
CA GLY A 612 1.84 11.40 -43.62
C GLY A 612 1.27 10.40 -42.63
N SER A 613 1.81 10.31 -41.40
CA SER A 613 1.28 9.41 -40.37
C SER A 613 -0.04 9.93 -39.79
N THR A 614 -1.07 9.09 -39.69
CA THR A 614 -2.30 9.49 -38.98
C THR A 614 -2.05 9.58 -37.46
N ALA A 615 -2.90 10.36 -36.78
CA ALA A 615 -2.85 10.49 -35.32
C ALA A 615 -2.97 9.12 -34.59
N LEU A 616 -3.70 8.16 -35.17
CA LEU A 616 -3.86 6.82 -34.62
C LEU A 616 -2.63 5.92 -34.85
N GLU A 617 -1.97 6.02 -36.00
CA GLU A 617 -0.73 5.27 -36.29
C GLU A 617 0.42 5.71 -35.38
N ILE A 618 0.54 7.01 -35.11
CA ILE A 618 1.57 7.54 -34.19
C ILE A 618 1.38 6.95 -32.77
N ILE A 619 0.15 6.90 -32.27
CA ILE A 619 -0.17 6.29 -30.96
C ILE A 619 0.16 4.80 -30.98
N ASN A 620 -0.38 4.05 -31.95
CA ASN A 620 -0.34 2.60 -31.94
C ASN A 620 1.04 2.01 -32.26
N ASN A 621 1.79 2.63 -33.18
CA ASN A 621 3.04 2.07 -33.70
C ASN A 621 4.28 2.58 -32.97
N HIS A 622 4.25 3.80 -32.43
CA HIS A 622 5.43 4.46 -31.85
C HIS A 622 5.26 4.77 -30.36
N LEU A 623 4.22 5.51 -29.98
CA LEU A 623 4.08 5.93 -28.57
C LEU A 623 3.82 4.72 -27.64
N LEU A 624 3.00 3.75 -28.05
CA LEU A 624 2.83 2.49 -27.33
C LEU A 624 4.08 1.60 -27.35
N ALA A 625 4.88 1.62 -28.42
CA ALA A 625 6.13 0.84 -28.48
C ALA A 625 7.17 1.36 -27.47
N GLY A 626 7.31 2.68 -27.35
CA GLY A 626 8.11 3.30 -26.28
C GLY A 626 7.64 2.90 -24.88
N MET A 627 6.32 2.87 -24.65
CA MET A 627 5.77 2.47 -23.35
C MET A 627 5.94 0.98 -23.04
N GLN A 628 6.00 0.09 -24.05
CA GLN A 628 6.34 -1.33 -23.86
C GLN A 628 7.78 -1.50 -23.35
N VAL A 629 8.73 -0.69 -23.84
CA VAL A 629 10.13 -0.71 -23.37
C VAL A 629 10.24 -0.20 -21.93
N VAL A 630 9.47 0.83 -21.56
CA VAL A 630 9.36 1.33 -20.18
C VAL A 630 8.84 0.22 -19.25
N GLY A 631 7.73 -0.44 -19.62
CA GLY A 631 7.16 -1.53 -18.84
C GLY A 631 8.10 -2.73 -18.68
N ALA A 632 8.85 -3.08 -19.73
CA ALA A 632 9.85 -4.15 -19.68
C ALA A 632 11.00 -3.84 -18.70
N ARG A 633 11.52 -2.60 -18.71
CA ARG A 633 12.60 -2.18 -17.79
C ARG A 633 12.16 -2.03 -16.34
N PHE A 634 10.90 -1.68 -16.10
CA PHE A 634 10.33 -1.71 -14.75
C PHE A 634 10.23 -3.15 -14.23
N ALA A 635 9.73 -4.07 -15.07
CA ALA A 635 9.64 -5.48 -14.73
C ALA A 635 11.00 -6.22 -14.58
N SER A 636 12.11 -5.63 -15.05
CA SER A 636 13.48 -6.13 -14.82
C SER A 636 14.27 -5.36 -13.74
N GLY A 637 13.67 -4.36 -13.08
CA GLY A 637 14.33 -3.51 -12.09
C GLY A 637 15.29 -2.44 -12.66
N GLU A 638 15.60 -2.50 -13.96
CA GLU A 638 16.46 -1.54 -14.67
C GLU A 638 15.96 -0.08 -14.63
N MET A 639 14.66 0.11 -14.42
CA MET A 639 14.00 1.41 -14.33
C MET A 639 13.10 1.46 -13.09
N GLN A 640 13.35 2.44 -12.23
CA GLN A 640 12.61 2.66 -10.99
C GLN A 640 11.27 3.39 -11.23
N LEU A 641 10.31 3.24 -10.31
CA LEU A 641 8.94 3.75 -10.45
C LEU A 641 8.83 5.26 -10.81
N PRO A 642 9.62 6.19 -10.27
CA PRO A 642 9.52 7.62 -10.62
C PRO A 642 9.68 7.89 -12.13
N PHE A 643 10.55 7.14 -12.80
CA PHE A 643 10.80 7.29 -14.24
C PHE A 643 9.65 6.73 -15.07
N VAL A 644 8.99 5.65 -14.61
CA VAL A 644 7.78 5.11 -15.24
C VAL A 644 6.64 6.12 -15.18
N LEU A 645 6.49 6.82 -14.05
CA LEU A 645 5.51 7.90 -13.88
C LEU A 645 5.82 9.08 -14.82
N GLN A 646 7.09 9.46 -14.95
CA GLN A 646 7.55 10.50 -15.88
C GLN A 646 7.23 10.12 -17.34
N SER A 647 7.56 8.91 -17.78
CA SER A 647 7.21 8.37 -19.10
C SER A 647 5.70 8.39 -19.37
N ALA A 648 4.88 8.03 -18.36
CA ALA A 648 3.42 8.00 -18.48
C ALA A 648 2.82 9.41 -18.69
N GLU A 649 3.36 10.47 -18.08
CA GLU A 649 2.84 11.83 -18.26
C GLU A 649 3.24 12.43 -19.63
N VAL A 650 4.40 12.05 -20.18
CA VAL A 650 4.77 12.36 -21.58
C VAL A 650 3.86 11.61 -22.57
N MET A 651 3.56 10.33 -22.31
CA MET A 651 2.61 9.53 -23.10
C MET A 651 1.21 10.18 -23.13
N LYS A 652 0.72 10.60 -21.96
CA LYS A 652 -0.58 11.29 -21.80
C LYS A 652 -0.60 12.63 -22.53
N SER A 653 0.48 13.40 -22.43
CA SER A 653 0.64 14.67 -23.16
C SER A 653 0.61 14.47 -24.68
N ALA A 654 1.25 13.40 -25.19
CA ALA A 654 1.26 13.09 -26.61
C ALA A 654 -0.13 12.72 -27.14
N VAL A 655 -0.90 11.91 -26.41
CA VAL A 655 -2.28 11.54 -26.79
C VAL A 655 -3.21 12.76 -26.79
N ALA A 656 -3.07 13.68 -25.83
CA ALA A 656 -3.87 14.90 -25.75
C ALA A 656 -3.64 15.85 -26.94
N LEU A 657 -2.41 15.93 -27.46
CA LEU A 657 -2.07 16.69 -28.67
C LEU A 657 -2.58 16.03 -29.96
N LEU A 658 -2.80 14.71 -29.96
CA LEU A 658 -3.26 13.94 -31.12
C LEU A 658 -4.79 13.80 -31.23
N GLU A 659 -5.54 13.85 -30.11
CA GLU A 659 -7.02 13.76 -30.10
C GLU A 659 -7.72 14.72 -31.10
N PRO A 660 -7.35 16.01 -31.23
CA PRO A 660 -8.06 16.96 -32.09
C PRO A 660 -8.01 16.64 -33.60
N HIS A 661 -7.22 15.66 -33.99
CA HIS A 661 -6.87 15.36 -35.39
C HIS A 661 -7.33 13.98 -35.88
N MET A 662 -8.25 13.33 -35.16
CA MET A 662 -8.86 12.06 -35.57
C MET A 662 -10.16 12.30 -36.38
N GLU A 663 -10.40 11.47 -37.40
CA GLU A 663 -11.57 11.62 -38.30
C GLU A 663 -12.90 11.35 -37.58
N LYS A 664 -13.98 12.01 -38.05
CA LYS A 664 -15.33 11.92 -37.50
C LYS A 664 -16.37 11.66 -38.59
N THR A 665 -17.25 10.70 -38.35
CA THR A 665 -18.43 10.41 -39.18
C THR A 665 -19.63 11.24 -38.68
N THR A 666 -20.62 11.51 -39.54
CA THR A 666 -21.73 12.44 -39.25
C THR A 666 -23.09 11.76 -39.00
N GLU A 667 -23.09 10.48 -38.65
CA GLU A 667 -24.28 9.74 -38.20
C GLU A 667 -24.33 9.70 -36.66
N ALA A 668 -25.51 9.57 -36.06
CA ALA A 668 -25.68 9.51 -34.60
C ALA A 668 -26.89 8.65 -34.20
N GLY A 669 -26.91 8.14 -32.97
CA GLY A 669 -28.03 7.39 -32.38
C GLY A 669 -28.13 5.92 -32.78
N LYS A 670 -27.02 5.26 -33.16
CA LYS A 670 -27.02 3.83 -33.51
C LYS A 670 -27.30 2.92 -32.31
N GLY A 671 -26.75 3.27 -31.14
CA GLY A 671 -26.95 2.57 -29.87
C GLY A 671 -26.00 3.06 -28.78
N THR A 672 -26.25 2.68 -27.53
CA THR A 672 -25.54 3.23 -26.36
C THR A 672 -24.57 2.21 -25.76
N MET A 673 -23.30 2.62 -25.58
CA MET A 673 -22.26 1.78 -24.99
C MET A 673 -21.78 2.35 -23.66
N VAL A 674 -21.84 1.56 -22.57
CA VAL A 674 -21.16 1.89 -21.32
C VAL A 674 -19.74 1.32 -21.35
N LEU A 675 -18.71 2.15 -21.15
CA LEU A 675 -17.31 1.77 -21.35
C LEU A 675 -16.42 1.99 -20.11
N ALA A 676 -15.65 0.96 -19.76
CA ALA A 676 -14.92 0.76 -18.51
C ALA A 676 -13.49 0.23 -18.72
N THR A 677 -12.57 0.39 -17.76
CA THR A 677 -11.65 -0.71 -17.37
C THR A 677 -12.08 -1.26 -16.02
N VAL A 678 -11.69 -2.48 -15.65
CA VAL A 678 -12.16 -3.11 -14.40
C VAL A 678 -11.31 -2.76 -13.18
N ARG A 679 -11.87 -2.97 -11.96
CA ARG A 679 -11.22 -2.87 -10.63
C ARG A 679 -9.73 -3.16 -10.67
N GLY A 680 -8.91 -2.25 -10.13
CA GLY A 680 -7.46 -2.42 -10.05
C GLY A 680 -6.66 -2.05 -11.32
N ASP A 681 -7.25 -1.45 -12.34
CA ASP A 681 -6.58 -1.13 -13.62
C ASP A 681 -6.61 0.35 -14.08
N VAL A 682 -5.54 1.09 -13.77
CA VAL A 682 -5.30 2.50 -14.14
C VAL A 682 -5.47 2.89 -15.62
N HIS A 683 -5.33 1.96 -16.56
CA HIS A 683 -4.80 2.32 -17.88
C HIS A 683 -5.90 2.73 -18.88
N ASP A 684 -6.05 4.02 -19.15
CA ASP A 684 -7.15 4.53 -20.00
C ASP A 684 -6.85 4.61 -21.48
N ILE A 685 -5.58 4.73 -21.88
CA ILE A 685 -5.18 5.05 -23.26
C ILE A 685 -5.95 4.22 -24.30
N GLY A 686 -5.95 2.88 -24.17
CA GLY A 686 -6.67 2.00 -25.10
C GLY A 686 -8.19 2.15 -25.05
N LYS A 687 -8.76 2.41 -23.87
CA LYS A 687 -10.19 2.64 -23.67
C LYS A 687 -10.64 4.01 -24.18
N ASN A 688 -9.83 5.06 -24.02
CA ASN A 688 -10.09 6.38 -24.60
C ASN A 688 -10.03 6.31 -26.13
N LEU A 689 -9.17 5.45 -26.70
CA LEU A 689 -9.17 5.15 -28.14
C LEU A 689 -10.51 4.54 -28.59
N VAL A 690 -11.06 3.58 -27.83
CA VAL A 690 -12.38 2.97 -28.08
C VAL A 690 -13.50 4.01 -27.97
N ASP A 691 -13.48 4.86 -26.93
CA ASP A 691 -14.44 5.97 -26.76
C ASP A 691 -14.48 6.88 -28.00
N ILE A 692 -13.32 7.38 -28.42
CA ILE A 692 -13.20 8.28 -29.57
C ILE A 692 -13.68 7.58 -30.85
N ILE A 693 -13.23 6.35 -31.12
CA ILE A 693 -13.56 5.64 -32.37
C ILE A 693 -15.04 5.24 -32.44
N VAL A 694 -15.62 4.72 -31.36
CA VAL A 694 -17.03 4.28 -31.34
C VAL A 694 -17.98 5.49 -31.33
N THR A 695 -17.64 6.56 -30.60
CA THR A 695 -18.38 7.84 -30.63
C THR A 695 -18.33 8.47 -32.02
N ASN A 696 -17.14 8.56 -32.64
CA ASN A 696 -16.98 9.15 -33.98
C ASN A 696 -17.74 8.39 -35.08
N ASN A 697 -18.16 7.14 -34.85
CA ASN A 697 -18.93 6.33 -35.79
C ASN A 697 -20.46 6.31 -35.55
N GLY A 698 -20.95 7.11 -34.58
CA GLY A 698 -22.37 7.39 -34.39
C GLY A 698 -23.08 6.55 -33.32
N TYR A 699 -22.33 5.93 -32.41
CA TYR A 699 -22.85 5.34 -31.18
C TYR A 699 -22.65 6.30 -30.01
N ASP A 700 -23.55 6.25 -29.03
CA ASP A 700 -23.47 7.09 -27.84
C ASP A 700 -22.63 6.37 -26.77
N VAL A 701 -21.33 6.69 -26.71
CA VAL A 701 -20.42 6.07 -25.73
C VAL A 701 -20.49 6.81 -24.41
N VAL A 702 -21.15 6.20 -23.45
CA VAL A 702 -21.00 6.49 -22.03
C VAL A 702 -19.67 5.91 -21.57
N ASN A 703 -18.56 6.47 -22.08
CA ASN A 703 -17.24 6.26 -21.52
C ASN A 703 -17.23 6.99 -20.20
N ILE A 704 -17.68 6.25 -19.19
CA ILE A 704 -17.47 6.63 -17.82
C ILE A 704 -15.94 6.69 -17.61
N GLY A 705 -15.13 5.65 -17.86
CA GLY A 705 -13.68 5.72 -17.55
C GLY A 705 -13.00 4.40 -17.18
N ILE A 706 -12.05 4.39 -16.24
CA ILE A 706 -11.07 3.33 -15.90
C ILE A 706 -11.23 2.77 -14.44
N LYS A 707 -11.26 1.45 -14.08
CA LYS A 707 -11.23 0.77 -12.71
C LYS A 707 -12.45 0.22 -11.89
N LYS A 708 -13.65 -0.15 -12.39
CA LYS A 708 -14.86 -0.10 -11.48
C LYS A 708 -14.88 -1.25 -10.47
N THR A 709 -15.63 -1.06 -9.38
CA THR A 709 -16.50 -2.14 -8.88
C THR A 709 -17.69 -2.36 -9.85
N ILE A 710 -18.01 -3.61 -10.17
CA ILE A 710 -19.09 -4.00 -11.11
C ILE A 710 -20.42 -3.26 -10.89
N ASN A 711 -20.72 -2.92 -9.64
CA ASN A 711 -21.86 -2.10 -9.24
C ASN A 711 -22.06 -0.85 -10.10
N GLU A 712 -20.97 -0.20 -10.49
CA GLU A 712 -20.95 1.10 -11.14
C GLU A 712 -21.12 0.95 -12.66
N ILE A 713 -20.70 -0.19 -13.23
CA ILE A 713 -21.07 -0.56 -14.61
C ILE A 713 -22.59 -0.74 -14.65
N ILE A 714 -23.13 -1.51 -13.70
CA ILE A 714 -24.57 -1.78 -13.62
C ILE A 714 -25.32 -0.47 -13.45
N GLN A 715 -24.99 0.34 -12.44
CA GLN A 715 -25.63 1.62 -12.17
C GLN A 715 -25.65 2.52 -13.41
N ALA A 716 -24.53 2.69 -14.10
CA ALA A 716 -24.49 3.53 -15.30
C ALA A 716 -25.22 2.89 -16.50
N ALA A 717 -25.20 1.56 -16.65
CA ALA A 717 -25.96 0.86 -17.69
C ALA A 717 -27.47 0.94 -17.46
N GLU A 718 -27.92 1.07 -16.21
CA GLU A 718 -29.30 1.39 -15.86
C GLU A 718 -29.62 2.87 -16.07
N GLU A 719 -28.82 3.78 -15.50
CA GLU A 719 -28.99 5.24 -15.55
C GLU A 719 -29.03 5.78 -16.99
N HIS A 720 -28.17 5.25 -17.88
CA HIS A 720 -28.07 5.67 -19.28
C HIS A 720 -28.73 4.72 -20.28
N HIS A 721 -29.45 3.69 -19.81
CA HIS A 721 -30.16 2.71 -20.64
C HIS A 721 -29.28 2.06 -21.72
N ALA A 722 -28.09 1.59 -21.32
CA ALA A 722 -27.09 1.07 -22.26
C ALA A 722 -27.60 -0.16 -23.03
N ASP A 723 -27.22 -0.26 -24.31
CA ASP A 723 -27.38 -1.48 -25.10
C ASP A 723 -26.24 -2.47 -24.80
N VAL A 724 -24.99 -1.99 -24.73
CA VAL A 724 -23.79 -2.82 -24.63
C VAL A 724 -22.87 -2.32 -23.50
N ILE A 725 -22.22 -3.24 -22.80
CA ILE A 725 -21.18 -2.96 -21.80
C ILE A 725 -19.81 -3.34 -22.37
N GLY A 726 -18.86 -2.41 -22.37
CA GLY A 726 -17.45 -2.65 -22.67
C GLY A 726 -16.57 -2.58 -21.43
N MET A 727 -15.76 -3.61 -21.17
CA MET A 727 -14.74 -3.63 -20.14
C MET A 727 -13.35 -3.84 -20.74
N SER A 728 -12.38 -3.04 -20.29
CA SER A 728 -11.00 -3.07 -20.76
C SER A 728 -10.01 -3.34 -19.60
N GLY A 729 -8.77 -3.75 -19.90
CA GLY A 729 -7.74 -3.97 -18.89
C GLY A 729 -6.35 -4.24 -19.50
N LEU A 730 -5.31 -3.68 -18.88
CA LEU A 730 -3.91 -3.86 -19.23
C LEU A 730 -3.20 -4.87 -18.31
N LEU A 731 -3.62 -5.01 -17.04
CA LEU A 731 -2.94 -5.85 -16.05
C LEU A 731 -3.49 -7.28 -16.00
N VAL A 732 -2.66 -8.23 -15.56
CA VAL A 732 -3.05 -9.65 -15.41
C VAL A 732 -4.14 -9.82 -14.34
N LYS A 733 -4.06 -9.09 -13.20
CA LYS A 733 -5.13 -9.06 -12.17
C LYS A 733 -6.49 -8.68 -12.78
N SER A 734 -6.52 -7.75 -13.73
CA SER A 734 -7.75 -7.28 -14.41
C SER A 734 -8.47 -8.37 -15.17
N THR A 735 -7.77 -9.40 -15.66
CA THR A 735 -8.41 -10.55 -16.32
C THR A 735 -9.23 -11.40 -15.34
N VAL A 736 -8.83 -11.43 -14.06
CA VAL A 736 -9.56 -12.07 -12.97
C VAL A 736 -10.75 -11.21 -12.56
N VAL A 737 -10.57 -9.89 -12.43
CA VAL A 737 -11.66 -8.98 -12.10
C VAL A 737 -12.74 -8.93 -13.19
N MET A 738 -12.38 -9.04 -14.47
CA MET A 738 -13.39 -9.22 -15.55
C MET A 738 -14.24 -10.47 -15.35
N LYS A 739 -13.67 -11.54 -14.78
CA LYS A 739 -14.40 -12.76 -14.43
C LYS A 739 -15.29 -12.55 -13.20
N GLU A 740 -14.77 -11.93 -12.13
CA GLU A 740 -15.56 -11.53 -10.95
C GLU A 740 -16.78 -10.68 -11.34
N ASN A 741 -16.60 -9.74 -12.27
CA ASN A 741 -17.65 -8.88 -12.79
C ASN A 741 -18.76 -9.66 -13.52
N LEU A 742 -18.41 -10.69 -14.30
CA LEU A 742 -19.38 -11.58 -14.97
C LEU A 742 -20.08 -12.52 -13.97
N GLU A 743 -19.37 -12.98 -12.95
CA GLU A 743 -19.92 -13.79 -11.86
C GLU A 743 -20.91 -12.99 -11.02
N GLU A 744 -20.63 -11.72 -10.70
CA GLU A 744 -21.55 -10.87 -9.93
C GLU A 744 -22.78 -10.40 -10.73
N LEU A 745 -22.62 -10.15 -12.04
CA LEU A 745 -23.77 -10.00 -12.95
C LEU A 745 -24.66 -11.26 -12.95
N THR A 746 -24.08 -12.44 -12.73
CA THR A 746 -24.81 -13.71 -12.65
C THR A 746 -25.49 -13.88 -11.29
N ASN A 747 -24.79 -13.61 -10.19
CA ASN A 747 -25.33 -13.65 -8.82
C ASN A 747 -26.58 -12.77 -8.65
N ARG A 748 -26.57 -11.58 -9.29
CA ARG A 748 -27.69 -10.62 -9.26
C ARG A 748 -28.80 -10.90 -10.28
N GLY A 749 -28.68 -11.95 -11.09
CA GLY A 749 -29.66 -12.28 -12.14
C GLY A 749 -29.69 -11.32 -13.33
N LEU A 750 -28.61 -10.55 -13.54
CA LEU A 750 -28.50 -9.52 -14.59
C LEU A 750 -27.80 -10.03 -15.87
N ALA A 751 -27.22 -11.24 -15.85
CA ALA A 751 -26.40 -11.77 -16.95
C ALA A 751 -27.07 -11.76 -18.34
N SER A 752 -28.41 -11.88 -18.43
CA SER A 752 -29.15 -11.85 -19.69
C SER A 752 -29.59 -10.46 -20.16
N ARG A 753 -29.21 -9.38 -19.46
CA ARG A 753 -29.73 -8.01 -19.69
C ARG A 753 -28.89 -7.19 -20.67
N TRP A 754 -27.57 -7.39 -20.69
CA TRP A 754 -26.63 -6.64 -21.54
C TRP A 754 -25.58 -7.58 -22.13
N PRO A 755 -25.30 -7.52 -23.44
CA PRO A 755 -24.13 -8.13 -24.01
C PRO A 755 -22.84 -7.38 -23.62
N ILE A 756 -21.75 -8.12 -23.51
CA ILE A 756 -20.46 -7.67 -22.97
C ILE A 756 -19.36 -7.74 -24.03
N ILE A 757 -18.56 -6.67 -24.18
CA ILE A 757 -17.29 -6.66 -24.90
C ILE A 757 -16.14 -6.60 -23.90
N LEU A 758 -15.14 -7.47 -24.04
CA LEU A 758 -13.90 -7.46 -23.26
C LEU A 758 -12.69 -7.14 -24.17
N GLY A 759 -11.76 -6.28 -23.73
CA GLY A 759 -10.56 -5.93 -24.50
C GLY A 759 -9.38 -5.44 -23.66
N GLY A 760 -8.24 -5.15 -24.29
CA GLY A 760 -7.01 -4.69 -23.62
C GLY A 760 -5.92 -5.76 -23.47
N ALA A 761 -4.69 -5.32 -23.17
CA ALA A 761 -3.46 -6.06 -23.51
C ALA A 761 -3.22 -7.37 -22.74
N ALA A 762 -3.74 -7.52 -21.52
CA ALA A 762 -3.60 -8.77 -20.76
C ALA A 762 -4.57 -9.87 -21.21
N LEU A 763 -5.61 -9.54 -21.98
CA LEU A 763 -6.55 -10.53 -22.49
C LEU A 763 -6.01 -11.27 -23.71
N THR A 764 -6.47 -12.51 -23.87
CA THR A 764 -6.38 -13.22 -25.15
C THR A 764 -7.77 -13.59 -25.61
N ARG A 765 -7.99 -13.63 -26.93
CA ARG A 765 -9.29 -14.00 -27.50
C ARG A 765 -9.80 -15.33 -26.95
N ALA A 766 -8.94 -16.33 -26.86
CA ALA A 766 -9.34 -17.66 -26.38
C ALA A 766 -9.88 -17.62 -24.95
N PHE A 767 -9.26 -16.85 -24.05
CA PHE A 767 -9.74 -16.71 -22.67
C PHE A 767 -11.15 -16.11 -22.61
N VAL A 768 -11.44 -15.10 -23.43
CA VAL A 768 -12.76 -14.47 -23.49
C VAL A 768 -13.80 -15.33 -24.21
N GLU A 769 -13.46 -15.87 -25.38
CA GLU A 769 -14.39 -16.58 -26.27
C GLU A 769 -14.53 -18.09 -25.94
N GLU A 770 -13.76 -18.63 -24.99
CA GLU A 770 -13.87 -20.01 -24.51
C GLU A 770 -14.10 -20.10 -23.00
N ASP A 771 -13.21 -19.53 -22.17
CA ASP A 771 -13.34 -19.65 -20.70
C ASP A 771 -14.46 -18.75 -20.13
N LEU A 772 -14.43 -17.44 -20.42
CA LEU A 772 -15.43 -16.49 -19.90
C LEU A 772 -16.80 -16.65 -20.58
N ALA A 773 -16.83 -16.90 -21.89
CA ALA A 773 -18.06 -17.26 -22.61
C ALA A 773 -18.64 -18.62 -22.19
N GLY A 774 -17.85 -19.51 -21.59
CA GLY A 774 -18.33 -20.76 -21.00
C GLY A 774 -18.90 -20.59 -19.58
N ALA A 775 -18.47 -19.56 -18.85
CA ALA A 775 -18.90 -19.30 -17.48
C ALA A 775 -20.09 -18.32 -17.38
N PHE A 776 -20.25 -17.40 -18.33
CA PHE A 776 -21.29 -16.37 -18.31
C PHE A 776 -22.57 -16.82 -19.06
N PRO A 777 -23.77 -16.79 -18.44
CA PRO A 777 -25.03 -17.16 -19.12
C PRO A 777 -25.50 -16.19 -20.22
N GLY A 778 -24.90 -15.00 -20.31
CA GLY A 778 -25.20 -14.00 -21.33
C GLY A 778 -24.24 -14.03 -22.52
N VAL A 779 -24.31 -12.99 -23.37
CA VAL A 779 -23.43 -12.86 -24.54
C VAL A 779 -22.19 -12.06 -24.17
N VAL A 780 -21.01 -12.66 -24.30
CA VAL A 780 -19.71 -11.96 -24.19
C VAL A 780 -18.85 -12.18 -25.45
N ARG A 781 -18.06 -11.17 -25.84
CA ARG A 781 -17.15 -11.18 -27.01
C ARG A 781 -15.84 -10.45 -26.73
N TYR A 782 -14.81 -10.75 -27.53
CA TYR A 782 -13.49 -10.13 -27.43
C TYR A 782 -13.26 -9.08 -28.52
N ALA A 783 -12.70 -7.94 -28.14
CA ALA A 783 -12.16 -6.94 -29.05
C ALA A 783 -10.65 -6.77 -28.83
N LYS A 784 -9.85 -7.06 -29.86
CA LYS A 784 -8.38 -6.87 -29.84
C LYS A 784 -7.97 -5.39 -29.84
N ASP A 785 -8.80 -4.55 -30.45
CA ASP A 785 -8.61 -3.11 -30.63
C ASP A 785 -9.97 -2.42 -30.84
N ALA A 786 -9.95 -1.09 -30.96
CA ALA A 786 -11.16 -0.28 -31.10
C ALA A 786 -11.95 -0.51 -32.39
N PHE A 787 -11.32 -0.98 -33.47
CA PHE A 787 -12.03 -1.32 -34.70
C PHE A 787 -12.83 -2.62 -34.54
N GLU A 788 -12.25 -3.66 -33.94
CA GLU A 788 -13.05 -4.86 -33.61
C GLU A 788 -14.13 -4.59 -32.55
N GLY A 789 -13.89 -3.65 -31.63
CA GLY A 789 -14.92 -3.16 -30.71
C GLY A 789 -16.10 -2.52 -31.44
N LEU A 790 -15.83 -1.71 -32.46
CA LEU A 790 -16.84 -1.09 -33.31
C LEU A 790 -17.61 -2.11 -34.18
N ASP A 791 -16.90 -3.06 -34.81
CA ASP A 791 -17.51 -4.13 -35.62
C ASP A 791 -18.50 -4.99 -34.82
N LEU A 792 -18.28 -5.13 -33.51
CA LEU A 792 -19.17 -5.86 -32.61
C LEU A 792 -20.39 -5.06 -32.14
N MET A 793 -20.42 -3.73 -32.27
CA MET A 793 -21.52 -2.92 -31.70
C MET A 793 -22.87 -3.19 -32.35
N GLU A 794 -22.96 -3.21 -33.69
CA GLU A 794 -24.24 -3.42 -34.40
C GLU A 794 -24.97 -4.72 -34.02
N PRO A 795 -24.34 -5.92 -34.06
CA PRO A 795 -25.03 -7.16 -33.69
C PRO A 795 -25.32 -7.27 -32.18
N LEU A 796 -24.51 -6.66 -31.31
CA LEU A 796 -24.75 -6.68 -29.86
C LEU A 796 -25.91 -5.74 -29.46
N VAL A 797 -26.03 -4.57 -30.10
CA VAL A 797 -27.18 -3.66 -29.97
C VAL A 797 -28.49 -4.31 -30.46
N ALA A 798 -28.43 -5.20 -31.46
CA ALA A 798 -29.60 -5.96 -31.86
C ALA A 798 -30.03 -6.97 -30.77
N ILE A 799 -29.09 -7.63 -30.09
CA ILE A 799 -29.37 -8.60 -29.02
C ILE A 799 -29.97 -7.93 -27.78
N SER A 800 -29.42 -6.79 -27.33
CA SER A 800 -29.97 -6.05 -26.16
C SER A 800 -31.44 -5.67 -26.38
N ARG A 801 -31.83 -5.42 -27.63
CA ARG A 801 -33.19 -5.07 -28.07
C ARG A 801 -34.07 -6.29 -28.38
N GLY A 802 -33.63 -7.49 -28.00
CA GLY A 802 -34.41 -8.74 -28.03
C GLY A 802 -34.24 -9.61 -29.29
N ALA A 803 -33.24 -9.35 -30.14
CA ALA A 803 -32.89 -10.28 -31.21
C ALA A 803 -32.18 -11.53 -30.68
N ASN A 804 -32.40 -12.67 -31.33
CA ASN A 804 -31.74 -13.93 -30.99
C ASN A 804 -30.24 -13.88 -31.37
N PRO A 805 -29.30 -14.21 -30.46
CA PRO A 805 -27.86 -14.15 -30.74
C PRO A 805 -27.38 -14.95 -31.96
N ASP A 806 -28.07 -16.03 -32.32
CA ASP A 806 -27.73 -16.83 -33.51
C ASP A 806 -28.14 -16.16 -34.84
N ASP A 807 -29.13 -15.25 -34.81
CA ASP A 807 -29.73 -14.64 -36.01
C ASP A 807 -29.12 -13.27 -36.38
N VAL A 808 -28.30 -12.67 -35.51
CA VAL A 808 -27.69 -11.33 -35.72
C VAL A 808 -26.32 -11.36 -36.41
N GLY A 809 -25.82 -12.54 -36.80
CA GLY A 809 -24.57 -12.65 -37.58
C GLY A 809 -23.27 -12.42 -36.79
N LEU A 810 -23.28 -12.61 -35.46
CA LEU A 810 -22.05 -12.54 -34.65
C LEU A 810 -20.97 -13.52 -35.15
N PRO A 811 -19.68 -13.15 -35.09
CA PRO A 811 -18.59 -14.09 -35.36
C PRO A 811 -18.68 -15.34 -34.47
N PRO A 812 -18.40 -16.54 -35.01
CA PRO A 812 -18.37 -17.77 -34.22
C PRO A 812 -17.19 -17.75 -33.25
N LEU A 813 -17.46 -18.12 -31.99
CA LEU A 813 -16.48 -18.13 -30.91
C LEU A 813 -15.24 -18.98 -31.26
N LYS A 814 -14.07 -18.34 -31.28
CA LYS A 814 -12.79 -18.97 -31.61
C LYS A 814 -12.20 -19.65 -30.38
N LYS A 815 -12.62 -20.90 -30.18
CA LYS A 815 -11.95 -21.87 -29.31
C LYS A 815 -10.45 -21.94 -29.63
N ARG A 816 -9.62 -22.33 -28.66
CA ARG A 816 -8.15 -22.40 -28.75
C ARG A 816 -7.68 -23.40 -29.81
N ILE A 817 -7.59 -22.94 -31.06
CA ILE A 817 -6.94 -23.67 -32.15
C ILE A 817 -5.43 -23.65 -31.92
N TYR A 818 -4.85 -24.82 -31.64
CA TYR A 818 -3.40 -25.00 -31.62
C TYR A 818 -2.86 -25.05 -33.06
N PRO A 819 -2.09 -24.05 -33.53
CA PRO A 819 -1.46 -24.15 -34.84
C PRO A 819 -0.37 -25.23 -34.79
N LYS A 820 -0.51 -26.28 -35.63
CA LYS A 820 0.60 -27.18 -35.95
C LYS A 820 1.60 -26.44 -36.84
N SER A 821 2.35 -25.53 -36.25
CA SER A 821 3.56 -24.96 -36.86
C SER A 821 4.54 -26.10 -37.13
N GLN A 822 5.15 -26.12 -38.32
CA GLN A 822 6.24 -27.04 -38.64
C GLN A 822 7.53 -26.54 -37.99
N LEU A 823 7.57 -26.65 -36.67
CA LEU A 823 8.78 -26.54 -35.88
C LEU A 823 9.75 -27.65 -36.31
N GLN A 824 11.06 -27.37 -36.29
CA GLN A 824 12.04 -28.46 -36.34
C GLN A 824 11.92 -29.26 -35.04
N VAL A 825 11.36 -30.46 -35.18
CA VAL A 825 11.13 -31.41 -34.11
C VAL A 825 12.32 -32.37 -34.07
N THR A 826 12.97 -32.50 -32.92
CA THR A 826 13.90 -33.60 -32.67
C THR A 826 13.13 -34.92 -32.73
N GLU A 827 13.54 -35.81 -33.63
CA GLU A 827 12.91 -37.13 -33.76
C GLU A 827 13.09 -37.94 -32.46
N PRO A 828 12.13 -38.80 -32.08
CA PRO A 828 12.15 -39.51 -30.79
C PRO A 828 13.45 -40.27 -30.50
N GLU A 829 14.10 -40.79 -31.55
CA GLU A 829 15.38 -41.52 -31.51
C GLU A 829 16.58 -40.66 -31.07
N ASN A 830 16.46 -39.32 -31.16
CA ASN A 830 17.53 -38.36 -30.87
C ASN A 830 17.20 -37.42 -29.70
N MET A 831 16.14 -37.71 -28.94
CA MET A 831 15.77 -36.92 -27.75
C MET A 831 16.78 -37.15 -26.62
N PRO A 832 17.27 -36.10 -25.93
CA PRO A 832 18.11 -36.26 -24.75
C PRO A 832 17.29 -36.82 -23.58
N ALA A 833 17.90 -37.66 -22.75
CA ALA A 833 17.23 -38.32 -21.61
C ALA A 833 16.99 -37.40 -20.39
N ARG A 834 17.61 -36.21 -20.36
CA ARG A 834 17.42 -35.14 -19.37
C ARG A 834 17.78 -33.80 -20.02
N SER A 835 17.15 -32.71 -19.59
CA SER A 835 17.51 -31.36 -20.02
C SER A 835 18.77 -30.83 -19.37
N ASP A 836 19.38 -29.85 -20.03
CA ASP A 836 20.38 -28.97 -19.46
C ASP A 836 19.72 -28.00 -18.46
N VAL A 837 19.73 -28.37 -17.18
CA VAL A 837 19.18 -27.61 -16.03
C VAL A 837 20.09 -27.78 -14.81
N ALA A 838 20.07 -26.82 -13.87
CA ALA A 838 20.86 -26.89 -12.64
C ALA A 838 20.45 -28.08 -11.74
N LEU A 839 21.42 -28.74 -11.12
CA LEU A 839 21.25 -30.00 -10.36
C LEU A 839 21.68 -29.90 -8.89
N ASP A 840 22.28 -28.78 -8.52
CA ASP A 840 22.93 -28.46 -7.25
C ASP A 840 22.07 -27.56 -6.34
N ASN A 841 20.89 -27.15 -6.81
CA ASN A 841 19.92 -26.38 -6.03
C ASN A 841 19.53 -27.10 -4.71
N PRO A 842 19.60 -26.43 -3.55
CA PRO A 842 19.10 -26.99 -2.30
C PRO A 842 17.57 -27.12 -2.33
N ILE A 843 17.05 -28.23 -1.81
CA ILE A 843 15.60 -28.49 -1.78
C ILE A 843 15.04 -27.91 -0.48
N PRO A 844 14.10 -26.94 -0.54
CA PRO A 844 13.49 -26.38 0.66
C PRO A 844 12.61 -27.41 1.37
N THR A 845 12.63 -27.40 2.70
CA THR A 845 11.69 -28.18 3.51
C THR A 845 10.37 -27.40 3.60
N PRO A 846 9.22 -27.97 3.20
CA PRO A 846 7.95 -27.25 3.24
C PRO A 846 7.39 -27.15 4.67
N PRO A 847 6.56 -26.14 4.97
CA PRO A 847 6.00 -25.93 6.31
C PRO A 847 4.95 -26.98 6.72
N PHE A 848 4.46 -27.79 5.78
CA PHE A 848 3.61 -28.97 5.99
C PHE A 848 3.58 -29.81 4.71
N TRP A 849 3.11 -31.06 4.79
CA TRP A 849 2.75 -31.86 3.60
C TRP A 849 1.23 -32.05 3.52
N GLY A 850 0.70 -32.18 2.31
CA GLY A 850 -0.74 -32.28 2.02
C GLY A 850 -1.36 -30.95 1.58
N THR A 851 -2.70 -30.88 1.60
CA THR A 851 -3.49 -29.71 1.17
C THR A 851 -3.96 -28.88 2.36
N ARG A 852 -3.93 -27.54 2.24
CA ARG A 852 -4.66 -26.59 3.09
C ARG A 852 -5.71 -25.82 2.30
N ILE A 853 -6.80 -25.48 2.97
CA ILE A 853 -7.82 -24.53 2.50
C ILE A 853 -7.73 -23.30 3.40
N VAL A 854 -7.55 -22.12 2.81
CA VAL A 854 -7.61 -20.82 3.49
C VAL A 854 -8.90 -20.13 3.06
N LYS A 855 -9.63 -19.55 4.01
CA LYS A 855 -11.00 -19.03 3.83
C LYS A 855 -11.21 -17.71 4.55
N GLY A 856 -12.07 -16.87 3.99
CA GLY A 856 -12.41 -15.58 4.57
C GLY A 856 -11.23 -14.62 4.50
N PHE A 857 -10.58 -14.53 3.34
CA PHE A 857 -9.88 -13.31 2.96
C PHE A 857 -10.90 -12.18 2.95
N ALA A 858 -10.57 -11.07 3.56
CA ALA A 858 -11.47 -9.95 3.72
C ALA A 858 -11.24 -8.91 2.59
N LEU A 859 -12.32 -8.20 2.20
CA LEU A 859 -12.48 -7.47 0.94
C LEU A 859 -11.37 -6.46 0.71
N SER A 860 -10.81 -5.91 1.79
CA SER A 860 -9.86 -4.82 1.77
C SER A 860 -8.39 -5.20 1.58
N ASP A 861 -7.91 -6.40 1.95
CA ASP A 861 -6.62 -6.91 1.38
C ASP A 861 -6.65 -6.93 -0.16
N TYR A 862 -7.85 -6.96 -0.77
CA TYR A 862 -8.04 -6.83 -2.22
C TYR A 862 -8.86 -5.59 -2.64
N ALA A 863 -9.05 -4.62 -1.72
CA ALA A 863 -9.57 -3.28 -1.99
C ALA A 863 -8.55 -2.17 -1.73
N ALA A 864 -7.47 -2.39 -0.99
CA ALA A 864 -6.23 -1.62 -1.12
C ALA A 864 -5.65 -1.77 -2.54
N PHE A 865 -5.85 -2.94 -3.16
CA PHE A 865 -5.62 -3.13 -4.60
C PHE A 865 -6.73 -2.55 -5.50
N LEU A 866 -7.76 -1.84 -4.97
CA LEU A 866 -8.33 -0.70 -5.69
C LEU A 866 -7.37 0.49 -5.58
N ASP A 867 -6.32 0.39 -6.36
CA ASP A 867 -5.96 1.40 -7.34
C ASP A 867 -7.09 2.45 -7.52
N GLU A 868 -6.92 3.69 -7.03
CA GLU A 868 -8.02 4.66 -6.80
C GLU A 868 -8.33 5.58 -8.00
N ARG A 869 -7.30 6.30 -8.49
CA ARG A 869 -7.38 7.46 -9.42
C ARG A 869 -8.52 7.34 -10.42
N ALA A 870 -8.56 6.23 -11.11
CA ALA A 870 -9.48 6.11 -12.20
C ALA A 870 -10.87 5.66 -11.81
N THR A 871 -11.06 4.99 -10.67
CA THR A 871 -12.39 4.74 -10.11
C THR A 871 -13.16 6.08 -10.05
N PHE A 872 -12.44 7.18 -9.83
CA PHE A 872 -12.92 8.54 -10.05
C PHE A 872 -12.90 9.04 -11.52
N MET A 873 -11.78 8.97 -12.27
CA MET A 873 -11.70 9.48 -13.67
C MET A 873 -12.48 8.67 -14.72
N GLY A 874 -13.09 7.58 -14.27
CA GLY A 874 -14.52 7.56 -14.33
C GLY A 874 -15.07 6.16 -14.22
N GLN A 875 -15.05 5.59 -13.04
CA GLN A 875 -16.03 4.56 -12.75
C GLN A 875 -17.37 5.21 -12.34
N TRP A 876 -17.28 6.48 -11.92
CA TRP A 876 -18.37 7.47 -11.87
C TRP A 876 -18.37 8.57 -12.94
N GLY A 877 -17.54 8.47 -14.00
CA GLY A 877 -17.64 9.34 -15.18
C GLY A 877 -16.99 10.72 -15.11
N LEU A 878 -16.15 10.99 -14.11
CA LEU A 878 -15.75 12.35 -13.75
C LEU A 878 -14.71 12.91 -14.72
N LYS A 879 -15.17 13.75 -15.65
CA LYS A 879 -14.37 14.39 -16.71
C LYS A 879 -14.43 15.92 -16.56
N PRO A 880 -13.30 16.64 -16.63
CA PRO A 880 -13.27 18.09 -16.49
C PRO A 880 -13.94 18.83 -17.67
N GLY A 881 -14.44 20.04 -17.40
CA GLY A 881 -15.20 20.82 -18.39
C GLY A 881 -14.35 21.40 -19.53
N ARG A 882 -14.81 21.23 -20.79
CA ARG A 882 -14.09 21.67 -22.01
C ARG A 882 -14.19 23.18 -22.31
N GLY A 883 -13.88 24.04 -21.32
CA GLY A 883 -13.82 25.51 -21.51
C GLY A 883 -13.27 26.25 -20.29
N GLU A 884 -12.96 27.54 -20.43
CA GLU A 884 -12.21 28.35 -19.44
C GLU A 884 -12.87 28.49 -18.04
N ASN A 885 -14.14 28.10 -17.89
CA ASN A 885 -14.86 28.07 -16.61
C ASN A 885 -15.37 26.65 -16.25
N GLY A 886 -14.75 25.61 -16.78
CA GLY A 886 -15.06 24.21 -16.45
C GLY A 886 -14.41 23.77 -15.14
N ALA A 887 -15.14 23.02 -14.31
CA ALA A 887 -14.57 22.39 -13.12
C ALA A 887 -13.44 21.42 -13.50
N THR A 888 -12.41 21.39 -12.66
CA THR A 888 -11.22 20.55 -12.83
C THR A 888 -11.50 19.09 -12.44
N TYR A 889 -10.56 18.22 -12.78
CA TYR A 889 -10.70 16.80 -12.48
C TYR A 889 -10.57 16.54 -10.97
N GLU A 890 -9.59 17.15 -10.31
CA GLU A 890 -9.36 17.04 -8.86
C GLU A 890 -10.57 17.53 -8.05
N GLU A 891 -11.24 18.60 -8.48
CA GLU A 891 -12.50 19.06 -7.86
C GLU A 891 -13.60 18.00 -7.95
N LEU A 892 -13.83 17.40 -9.12
CA LEU A 892 -14.84 16.36 -9.31
C LEU A 892 -14.51 15.09 -8.50
N VAL A 893 -13.24 14.70 -8.39
CA VAL A 893 -12.78 13.60 -7.52
C VAL A 893 -13.18 13.84 -6.07
N ALA A 894 -13.03 15.09 -5.59
CA ALA A 894 -13.36 15.46 -4.22
C ALA A 894 -14.87 15.57 -3.99
N THR A 895 -15.64 16.14 -4.93
CA THR A 895 -17.08 16.41 -4.74
C THR A 895 -17.99 15.23 -5.05
N GLU A 896 -17.62 14.35 -5.99
CA GLU A 896 -18.45 13.23 -6.45
C GLU A 896 -17.71 11.88 -6.42
N GLY A 897 -16.40 11.87 -6.67
CA GLY A 897 -15.62 10.63 -6.80
C GLY A 897 -15.45 9.84 -5.52
N LYS A 898 -14.67 10.37 -4.56
CA LYS A 898 -14.44 9.72 -3.27
C LYS A 898 -15.75 9.41 -2.52
N PRO A 899 -16.79 10.28 -2.52
CA PRO A 899 -18.11 9.92 -1.99
C PRO A 899 -18.76 8.69 -2.62
N ARG A 900 -18.69 8.51 -3.95
CA ARG A 900 -19.38 7.43 -4.66
C ARG A 900 -18.58 6.10 -4.65
N LEU A 901 -17.27 6.13 -4.36
CA LEU A 901 -16.47 4.93 -4.03
C LEU A 901 -16.92 4.27 -2.74
N ARG A 902 -16.96 5.05 -1.67
CA ARG A 902 -17.19 4.47 -0.35
C ARG A 902 -18.62 3.95 -0.22
N TYR A 903 -19.61 4.65 -0.79
CA TYR A 903 -20.97 4.10 -1.02
C TYR A 903 -21.00 2.68 -1.66
N TRP A 904 -20.07 2.33 -2.55
CA TRP A 904 -20.04 1.02 -3.21
C TRP A 904 -19.12 -0.02 -2.54
N LEU A 905 -18.06 0.40 -1.84
CA LEU A 905 -17.33 -0.47 -0.93
C LEU A 905 -18.25 -0.89 0.23
N ASP A 906 -18.94 0.08 0.85
CA ASP A 906 -19.97 -0.11 1.88
C ASP A 906 -21.02 -1.15 1.45
N ARG A 907 -21.50 -1.09 0.20
CA ARG A 907 -22.53 -2.00 -0.32
C ARG A 907 -22.07 -3.43 -0.62
N LEU A 908 -20.81 -3.70 -0.98
CA LEU A 908 -20.33 -5.05 -1.35
C LEU A 908 -20.27 -6.08 -0.19
N LEU A 909 -20.60 -5.63 1.00
CA LEU A 909 -19.76 -5.84 2.17
C LEU A 909 -20.66 -5.99 3.41
N SER A 910 -21.53 -5.00 3.57
CA SER A 910 -22.84 -5.07 4.21
C SER A 910 -23.72 -6.21 3.71
N GLU A 911 -23.83 -6.36 2.39
CA GLU A 911 -24.71 -7.35 1.73
C GLU A 911 -24.07 -8.75 1.65
N LYS A 912 -22.85 -8.92 2.20
CA LYS A 912 -22.06 -10.16 2.16
C LYS A 912 -21.87 -10.76 0.77
N ALA A 913 -21.68 -9.95 -0.27
CA ALA A 913 -21.69 -10.44 -1.65
C ALA A 913 -20.60 -11.50 -1.97
N MET A 914 -19.56 -11.66 -1.14
CA MET A 914 -18.44 -12.58 -1.39
C MET A 914 -17.77 -13.14 -0.11
N ASP A 915 -17.52 -14.47 -0.11
CA ASP A 915 -16.61 -15.23 0.79
C ASP A 915 -15.44 -15.82 -0.04
N PRO A 916 -14.26 -15.17 -0.09
CA PRO A 916 -13.12 -15.67 -0.86
C PRO A 916 -12.38 -16.82 -0.17
N ALA A 917 -11.90 -17.77 -0.96
CA ALA A 917 -11.13 -18.92 -0.49
C ALA A 917 -10.03 -19.34 -1.48
N VAL A 918 -8.93 -19.85 -0.95
CA VAL A 918 -7.76 -20.35 -1.69
C VAL A 918 -7.42 -21.75 -1.20
N VAL A 919 -6.99 -22.63 -2.11
CA VAL A 919 -6.57 -24.00 -1.81
C VAL A 919 -5.16 -24.20 -2.34
N TYR A 920 -4.22 -24.59 -1.48
CA TYR A 920 -2.82 -24.84 -1.84
C TYR A 920 -2.27 -26.04 -1.06
N GLY A 921 -1.09 -26.54 -1.43
CA GLY A 921 -0.47 -27.66 -0.74
C GLY A 921 0.92 -28.01 -1.25
N TYR A 922 1.64 -28.79 -0.46
CA TYR A 922 2.96 -29.30 -0.80
C TYR A 922 2.94 -30.83 -0.77
N PHE A 923 3.60 -31.47 -1.74
CA PHE A 923 3.59 -32.92 -1.89
C PHE A 923 5.01 -33.41 -2.21
N PRO A 924 5.51 -34.46 -1.55
CA PRO A 924 6.84 -34.97 -1.85
C PRO A 924 6.84 -35.62 -3.23
N VAL A 925 7.81 -35.23 -4.05
CA VAL A 925 7.93 -35.65 -5.45
C VAL A 925 9.34 -36.11 -5.76
N ILE A 926 9.44 -37.15 -6.57
CA ILE A 926 10.67 -37.61 -7.22
C ILE A 926 10.45 -37.69 -8.73
N SER A 927 11.52 -37.56 -9.52
CA SER A 927 11.48 -37.83 -10.96
C SER A 927 12.10 -39.17 -11.34
N ASP A 928 11.52 -39.80 -12.35
CA ASP A 928 12.07 -40.96 -13.07
C ASP A 928 11.90 -40.70 -14.58
N GLY A 929 13.01 -40.44 -15.27
CA GLY A 929 13.01 -39.97 -16.66
C GLY A 929 12.15 -38.72 -16.87
N ASP A 930 11.12 -38.84 -17.71
CA ASP A 930 10.18 -37.77 -18.05
C ASP A 930 8.99 -37.66 -17.06
N SER A 931 8.93 -38.52 -16.05
CA SER A 931 7.79 -38.64 -15.13
C SER A 931 8.08 -38.02 -13.76
N ILE A 932 7.10 -37.34 -13.15
CA ILE A 932 7.13 -36.95 -11.73
C ILE A 932 6.17 -37.84 -10.95
N THR A 933 6.70 -38.56 -9.96
CA THR A 933 5.92 -39.36 -9.01
C THR A 933 5.75 -38.59 -7.70
N ILE A 934 4.49 -38.29 -7.35
CA ILE A 934 4.09 -37.93 -5.98
C ILE A 934 4.19 -39.18 -5.09
N LEU A 935 4.79 -39.02 -3.91
CA LEU A 935 4.90 -40.07 -2.90
C LEU A 935 3.78 -39.98 -1.84
N HIS A 936 3.46 -41.13 -1.24
CA HIS A 936 2.64 -41.22 -0.05
C HIS A 936 3.33 -40.50 1.12
N HIS A 937 2.58 -39.66 1.84
CA HIS A 937 3.10 -38.77 2.88
C HIS A 937 2.22 -38.82 4.13
N GLY A 938 2.75 -39.43 5.18
CA GLY A 938 2.11 -39.50 6.50
C GLY A 938 2.95 -38.82 7.56
N ASN A 939 2.48 -38.83 8.81
CA ASN A 939 3.31 -38.46 9.96
C ASN A 939 4.63 -39.24 9.93
N ASP A 940 5.73 -38.51 9.76
CA ASP A 940 7.06 -39.06 9.52
C ASP A 940 7.99 -38.80 10.72
N PRO A 941 7.92 -39.64 11.78
CA PRO A 941 8.76 -39.48 12.96
C PRO A 941 10.22 -39.90 12.74
N GLU A 942 10.55 -40.51 11.59
CA GLU A 942 11.87 -41.05 11.27
C GLU A 942 12.63 -40.20 10.23
N GLY A 943 11.96 -39.27 9.54
CA GLY A 943 12.57 -38.38 8.55
C GLY A 943 12.77 -39.01 7.16
N ILE A 944 11.94 -39.99 6.81
CA ILE A 944 11.98 -40.72 5.53
C ILE A 944 11.80 -39.77 4.33
N LEU A 945 11.05 -38.68 4.50
CA LEU A 945 10.78 -37.65 3.49
C LEU A 945 11.58 -36.35 3.70
N GLY A 946 12.45 -36.28 4.71
CA GLY A 946 13.22 -35.08 5.05
C GLY A 946 13.33 -34.84 6.56
N ALA A 947 12.84 -33.69 7.03
CA ALA A 947 12.88 -33.34 8.45
C ALA A 947 11.90 -34.21 9.28
N PRO A 948 12.35 -34.90 10.35
CA PRO A 948 11.47 -35.68 11.21
C PRO A 948 10.42 -34.82 11.91
N GLY A 949 9.21 -35.36 12.06
CA GLY A 949 8.14 -34.79 12.90
C GLY A 949 7.18 -33.82 12.21
N ILE A 950 7.28 -33.60 10.89
CA ILE A 950 6.29 -32.81 10.14
C ILE A 950 4.91 -33.50 10.21
N LEU A 951 3.89 -32.76 10.68
CA LEU A 951 2.49 -33.19 10.66
C LEU A 951 1.98 -33.23 9.22
N ALA A 952 1.58 -34.42 8.76
CA ALA A 952 1.30 -34.70 7.37
C ALA A 952 0.11 -35.67 7.22
N PRO A 953 -1.13 -35.15 7.11
CA PRO A 953 -2.29 -35.98 6.83
C PRO A 953 -2.38 -36.30 5.32
N ASP A 954 -2.06 -37.54 4.94
CA ASP A 954 -2.08 -38.09 3.56
C ASP A 954 -3.44 -38.01 2.82
N GLY A 955 -4.46 -37.38 3.40
CA GLY A 955 -5.85 -37.45 2.94
C GLY A 955 -6.47 -38.85 3.09
N GLY A 956 -5.83 -39.75 3.84
CA GLY A 956 -6.30 -41.11 4.07
C GLY A 956 -6.04 -42.10 2.93
N SER A 957 -4.92 -41.97 2.18
CA SER A 957 -4.64 -42.86 1.04
C SER A 957 -3.89 -44.16 1.37
N GLU A 958 -3.73 -44.47 2.67
CA GLU A 958 -3.27 -45.75 3.28
C GLU A 958 -1.92 -46.34 2.83
N GLY A 959 -1.23 -45.74 1.85
CA GLY A 959 0.07 -46.21 1.36
C GLY A 959 1.23 -45.97 2.33
N LYS A 960 2.33 -46.69 2.11
CA LYS A 960 3.54 -46.57 2.93
C LYS A 960 4.25 -45.24 2.63
N ILE A 961 4.68 -44.52 3.68
CA ILE A 961 5.50 -43.31 3.54
C ILE A 961 6.68 -43.55 2.59
N GLY A 962 6.84 -42.66 1.61
CA GLY A 962 7.90 -42.75 0.60
C GLY A 962 7.65 -43.73 -0.55
N SER A 963 6.51 -44.43 -0.61
CA SER A 963 6.15 -45.22 -1.81
C SER A 963 5.37 -44.39 -2.86
N PRO A 964 5.48 -44.71 -4.16
CA PRO A 964 4.70 -44.06 -5.23
C PRO A 964 3.19 -44.01 -4.95
N ARG A 965 2.60 -42.82 -5.02
CA ARG A 965 1.16 -42.58 -4.87
C ARG A 965 0.48 -42.28 -6.20
N LEU A 966 1.08 -41.40 -7.02
CA LEU A 966 0.56 -41.01 -8.33
C LEU A 966 1.70 -40.48 -9.20
N SER A 967 1.82 -40.94 -10.43
CA SER A 967 2.82 -40.44 -11.40
C SER A 967 2.17 -39.63 -12.51
N PHE A 968 2.90 -38.64 -13.00
CA PHE A 968 2.53 -37.75 -14.11
C PHE A 968 3.67 -37.73 -15.13
N ASP A 969 3.40 -38.22 -16.34
CA ASP A 969 4.36 -38.19 -17.44
C ASP A 969 4.34 -36.81 -18.11
N PHE A 970 5.46 -36.11 -18.11
CA PHE A 970 5.56 -34.77 -18.71
C PHE A 970 6.19 -34.82 -20.11
N PRO A 971 5.55 -34.23 -21.13
CA PRO A 971 6.07 -34.30 -22.49
C PRO A 971 7.31 -33.42 -22.65
N ARG A 972 8.49 -34.05 -22.68
CA ARG A 972 9.76 -33.40 -23.01
C ARG A 972 9.66 -32.60 -24.30
N GLN A 973 10.05 -31.32 -24.25
CA GLN A 973 10.02 -30.45 -25.43
C GLN A 973 10.89 -31.04 -26.55
N LYS A 974 10.37 -31.15 -27.76
CA LYS A 974 11.11 -31.68 -28.91
C LYS A 974 11.90 -30.62 -29.69
N ARG A 975 12.28 -29.53 -29.01
CA ARG A 975 12.96 -28.35 -29.56
C ARG A 975 13.70 -27.62 -28.44
N ASP A 976 14.46 -26.58 -28.79
CA ASP A 976 15.11 -25.65 -27.88
C ASP A 976 16.03 -26.39 -26.86
N ARG A 977 15.89 -26.16 -25.55
CA ARG A 977 16.67 -26.86 -24.48
C ARG A 977 16.07 -28.21 -24.06
N HIS A 978 15.14 -28.75 -24.86
CA HIS A 978 14.41 -29.99 -24.62
C HIS A 978 13.76 -30.10 -23.22
N LEU A 979 13.28 -28.99 -22.66
CA LEU A 979 12.82 -28.91 -21.27
C LEU A 979 11.74 -29.95 -20.93
N CYS A 980 11.91 -30.65 -19.81
CA CYS A 980 10.88 -31.46 -19.16
C CYS A 980 10.72 -31.01 -17.70
N LEU A 981 9.47 -30.99 -17.18
CA LEU A 981 9.21 -30.60 -15.80
C LEU A 981 9.84 -31.57 -14.78
N ALA A 982 9.97 -32.85 -15.13
CA ALA A 982 10.63 -33.86 -14.30
C ALA A 982 12.11 -33.54 -14.01
N ASP A 983 12.79 -32.80 -14.89
CA ASP A 983 14.21 -32.50 -14.73
C ASP A 983 14.48 -31.41 -13.68
N PHE A 984 13.46 -30.61 -13.33
CA PHE A 984 13.51 -29.65 -12.23
C PHE A 984 13.17 -30.31 -10.88
N VAL A 985 12.79 -31.58 -10.87
CA VAL A 985 12.59 -32.40 -9.66
C VAL A 985 13.81 -33.27 -9.43
N LYS A 986 14.07 -33.61 -8.16
CA LYS A 986 15.13 -34.53 -7.77
C LYS A 986 14.78 -35.95 -8.21
N GLY A 987 15.75 -36.62 -8.84
CA GLY A 987 15.60 -38.01 -9.26
C GLY A 987 15.49 -38.98 -8.07
N SER A 988 14.90 -40.14 -8.31
CA SER A 988 14.73 -41.24 -7.34
C SER A 988 16.02 -41.74 -6.69
#